data_AF-I0IN86-F1
#
_entry.id   AF-I0IN86-F1
#
_cell.length_a   1.000
_cell.length_b   1.000
_cell.length_c   1.000
_cell.angle_alpha   90.00
_cell.angle_beta   90.00
_cell.angle_gamma   90.00
#
_symmetry.space_group_name_H-M   'P 1'
#
loop_
_entity.id
_entity.type
_entity.pdbx_description
1 polymer ?
#
loop_
_entity_poly.entity_id
_entity_poly.type
_entity_poly.pdbx_seq_one_letter_code
_entity_poly.pdbx_strand_id
1 'polypeptide(L)'
;MDCSGHHLISRNDIDSVALDHALGPIGAVLQKDGSVLFRVWAPQFFHVHLVLPDQKKSPLLMVSEGNGYHHLSLSGIGVGTRYLFQLEGVGIYPDPASRWQPDGVHKASAVWFPEESFPSPLPAWQGHRLDSLIIYELHVGTFTAEGTFDGLIQHLGHLQELGVTAIEVMPVASFPGERNWGYDGVYLFAVQQSYGGPDGFGRFVRGCHEHGISVLLDVVYNHLGPEGNYLGKFAPYFSKVSRTPWGDAINFDGPESDHVRHFFLENLRTYLEVFDVDGFRFDAIHAIIDQSPVPFLTDVSRLCRQISEKRGRPVHLIGESHQNDRRAVLPEDQNGIGFDSQWSDDFHHALHVFLTGEREGYYQDFSGASDLPRIFSEGFLYQGEYAPSFRRRRGSSPEGLSGSSFVVFSQNHDQVGNRPAADRLTARIPDAGLRLAASLTLLSPFLPLLFMGEEFGETNPFHYFTSHGDEDLINAVREGRKREFQDFPGWTDHLDPQGLEVFENSRLSMLDPGSRIGSSLKLYAFYRELIRIRKSYPALVPPNTLPGPDCRLLPSNPPLLLVRREGGGEVVLIVGNLSELPQRLGNILSNAPGRWSKVLDSEEERWGGGGSLFPERLESSSDENVCAPYQVALYRGVAS
;
A
#
# COMPACT_ATOMS: atom_id res chain seq x y z
N MET A 1 -1.53 50.12 -25.85
CA MET A 1 -0.16 49.62 -25.60
C MET A 1 -0.36 48.28 -24.94
N ASP A 2 -0.13 47.25 -25.75
CA ASP A 2 -0.35 45.84 -25.45
C ASP A 2 0.84 45.33 -24.61
N CYS A 3 0.56 44.67 -23.50
CA CYS A 3 1.55 43.98 -22.66
C CYS A 3 0.94 42.65 -22.21
N SER A 4 0.63 41.81 -23.19
CA SER A 4 0.38 40.38 -23.04
C SER A 4 1.73 39.66 -22.84
N GLY A 5 2.08 39.39 -21.58
CA GLY A 5 3.24 38.56 -21.23
C GLY A 5 2.92 37.08 -21.41
N HIS A 6 2.89 36.59 -22.65
CA HIS A 6 2.94 35.15 -22.91
C HIS A 6 4.37 34.66 -22.66
N HIS A 7 4.60 34.00 -21.51
CA HIS A 7 5.79 33.18 -21.34
C HIS A 7 5.64 31.93 -22.23
N LEU A 8 6.19 32.03 -23.45
CA LEU A 8 6.44 30.88 -24.31
C LEU A 8 7.47 29.97 -23.64
N ILE A 9 7.04 28.79 -23.22
CA ILE A 9 7.94 27.69 -22.84
C ILE A 9 8.81 27.38 -24.06
N SER A 10 10.13 27.39 -23.88
CA SER A 10 11.12 27.03 -24.89
C SER A 10 10.82 25.63 -25.42
N ARG A 11 10.75 25.46 -26.75
CA ARG A 11 10.44 24.20 -27.46
C ARG A 11 11.39 23.03 -27.17
N ASN A 12 12.48 23.25 -26.43
CA ASN A 12 13.53 22.25 -26.25
C ASN A 12 13.46 21.48 -24.92
N ASP A 13 12.61 21.86 -23.97
CA ASP A 13 12.42 21.15 -22.69
C ASP A 13 10.92 21.10 -22.34
N ILE A 14 10.12 20.36 -23.12
CA ILE A 14 8.75 20.03 -22.71
C ILE A 14 8.85 18.86 -21.72
N ASP A 15 9.30 19.18 -20.51
CA ASP A 15 9.16 18.30 -19.36
C ASP A 15 7.68 18.40 -18.91
N SER A 16 6.99 17.26 -18.82
CA SER A 16 5.62 17.17 -18.34
C SER A 16 5.48 17.78 -16.93
N VAL A 17 6.53 17.72 -16.11
CA VAL A 17 6.56 18.36 -14.80
C VAL A 17 6.71 19.88 -14.91
N ALA A 18 7.37 20.39 -15.95
CA ALA A 18 7.41 21.83 -16.21
C ALA A 18 6.05 22.36 -16.69
N LEU A 19 5.30 21.57 -17.46
CA LEU A 19 3.92 21.88 -17.84
C LEU A 19 2.98 21.89 -16.62
N ASP A 20 3.11 20.90 -15.74
CA ASP A 20 2.41 20.82 -14.45
C ASP A 20 2.64 22.08 -13.60
N HIS A 21 3.90 22.48 -13.43
CA HIS A 21 4.26 23.71 -12.73
C HIS A 21 3.68 24.98 -13.37
N ALA A 22 3.54 25.00 -14.69
CA ALA A 22 2.96 26.14 -15.41
C ALA A 22 1.44 26.25 -15.22
N LEU A 23 0.75 25.14 -14.93
CA LEU A 23 -0.70 25.15 -14.71
C LEU A 23 -1.08 25.70 -13.32
N GLY A 24 -0.20 25.67 -12.33
CA GLY A 24 -0.42 26.26 -11.00
C GLY A 24 -1.44 25.51 -10.13
N PRO A 25 -1.67 25.94 -8.87
CA PRO A 25 -2.45 25.16 -7.91
C PRO A 25 -3.94 25.08 -8.25
N ILE A 26 -4.61 24.06 -7.70
CA ILE A 26 -6.05 23.80 -7.84
C ILE A 26 -6.76 23.74 -6.48
N GLY A 27 -8.07 23.99 -6.49
CA GLY A 27 -8.93 24.03 -5.30
C GLY A 27 -8.85 25.36 -4.54
N ALA A 28 -9.11 25.31 -3.23
CA ALA A 28 -8.92 26.45 -2.32
C ALA A 28 -7.50 26.46 -1.73
N VAL A 29 -6.69 27.48 -2.02
CA VAL A 29 -5.27 27.57 -1.60
C VAL A 29 -4.94 28.94 -1.02
N LEU A 30 -4.25 28.97 0.12
CA LEU A 30 -3.74 30.21 0.73
C LEU A 30 -2.61 30.80 -0.10
N GLN A 31 -2.73 32.08 -0.45
CA GLN A 31 -1.73 32.84 -1.19
C GLN A 31 -0.79 33.61 -0.23
N LYS A 32 0.37 34.01 -0.74
CA LYS A 32 1.40 34.73 0.05
C LYS A 32 0.92 36.08 0.61
N ASP A 33 -0.07 36.70 -0.03
CA ASP A 33 -0.67 37.96 0.41
C ASP A 33 -1.80 37.78 1.45
N GLY A 34 -2.05 36.53 1.88
CA GLY A 34 -3.09 36.18 2.84
C GLY A 34 -4.50 36.04 2.23
N SER A 35 -4.65 36.19 0.91
CA SER A 35 -5.91 35.86 0.24
C SER A 35 -6.02 34.34 -0.04
N VAL A 36 -7.24 33.87 -0.24
CA VAL A 36 -7.51 32.48 -0.64
C VAL A 36 -7.87 32.47 -2.13
N LEU A 37 -7.09 31.75 -2.91
CA LEU A 37 -7.38 31.42 -4.30
C LEU A 37 -8.38 30.27 -4.33
N PHE A 38 -9.50 30.45 -5.00
CA PHE A 38 -10.39 29.39 -5.43
C PHE A 38 -10.17 29.16 -6.91
N ARG A 39 -9.80 27.95 -7.32
CA ARG A 39 -9.53 27.64 -8.73
C ARG A 39 -10.01 26.24 -9.11
N VAL A 40 -10.76 26.16 -10.21
CA VAL A 40 -11.36 24.89 -10.68
C VAL A 40 -11.26 24.77 -12.20
N TRP A 41 -11.00 23.55 -12.68
CA TRP A 41 -11.02 23.24 -14.11
C TRP A 41 -12.45 22.87 -14.54
N ALA A 42 -13.03 23.67 -15.42
CA ALA A 42 -14.42 23.53 -15.87
C ALA A 42 -14.53 24.00 -17.34
N PRO A 43 -13.86 23.32 -18.29
CA PRO A 43 -13.64 23.81 -19.65
C PRO A 43 -14.93 23.96 -20.48
N GLN A 44 -15.99 23.25 -20.09
CA GLN A 44 -17.29 23.27 -20.80
C GLN A 44 -18.16 24.48 -20.41
N PHE A 45 -17.72 25.30 -19.45
CA PHE A 45 -18.51 26.38 -18.87
C PHE A 45 -17.89 27.75 -19.16
N PHE A 46 -18.72 28.66 -19.69
CA PHE A 46 -18.33 30.06 -19.89
C PHE A 46 -18.31 30.85 -18.57
N HIS A 47 -19.26 30.57 -17.68
CA HIS A 47 -19.33 31.20 -16.37
C HIS A 47 -19.39 30.14 -15.26
N VAL A 48 -18.46 30.26 -14.32
CA VAL A 48 -18.46 29.52 -13.06
C VAL A 48 -18.57 30.53 -11.94
N HIS A 49 -19.36 30.23 -10.91
CA HIS A 49 -19.49 31.10 -9.74
C HIS A 49 -19.03 30.39 -8.47
N LEU A 50 -18.38 31.12 -7.58
CA LEU A 50 -18.10 30.69 -6.21
C LEU A 50 -19.31 31.00 -5.34
N VAL A 51 -19.78 29.99 -4.59
CA VAL A 51 -20.89 30.11 -3.64
C VAL A 51 -20.34 29.97 -2.23
N LEU A 52 -20.58 30.96 -1.37
CA LEU A 52 -20.23 30.94 0.05
C LEU A 52 -21.54 30.86 0.86
N PRO A 53 -22.09 29.66 1.11
CA PRO A 53 -23.45 29.46 1.64
C PRO A 53 -23.71 30.22 2.94
N ASP A 54 -22.71 30.30 3.82
CA ASP A 54 -22.85 30.92 5.14
C ASP A 54 -22.84 32.44 5.11
N GLN A 55 -22.34 33.06 4.03
CA GLN A 55 -22.21 34.52 3.94
C GLN A 55 -23.49 35.22 3.45
N LYS A 56 -24.57 34.49 3.10
CA LYS A 56 -25.82 35.04 2.53
C LYS A 56 -25.59 36.04 1.38
N LYS A 57 -24.53 35.87 0.61
CA LYS A 57 -24.20 36.68 -0.57
C LYS A 57 -24.66 35.95 -1.84
N SER A 58 -24.90 36.73 -2.88
CA SER A 58 -25.06 36.19 -4.24
C SER A 58 -23.81 35.42 -4.66
N PRO A 59 -23.93 34.36 -5.48
CA PRO A 59 -22.80 33.68 -6.11
C PRO A 59 -21.86 34.70 -6.80
N LEU A 60 -20.55 34.52 -6.61
CA LEU A 60 -19.51 35.42 -7.11
C LEU A 60 -18.96 34.89 -8.44
N LEU A 61 -19.07 35.68 -9.51
CA LEU A 61 -18.52 35.28 -10.82
C LEU A 61 -17.00 35.12 -10.74
N MET A 62 -16.50 33.99 -11.23
CA MET A 62 -15.07 33.69 -11.33
C MET A 62 -14.51 34.16 -12.67
N VAL A 63 -13.21 34.44 -12.70
CA VAL A 63 -12.48 34.90 -13.89
C VAL A 63 -12.00 33.68 -14.68
N SER A 64 -12.36 33.60 -15.96
CA SER A 64 -11.84 32.56 -16.87
C SER A 64 -10.37 32.84 -17.24
N GLU A 65 -9.55 31.80 -17.21
CA GLU A 65 -8.13 31.84 -17.62
C GLU A 65 -7.92 31.51 -19.11
N GLY A 66 -8.99 31.17 -19.84
CA GLY A 66 -8.93 30.85 -21.28
C GLY A 66 -8.47 29.43 -21.63
N ASN A 67 -7.93 28.67 -20.68
CA ASN A 67 -7.56 27.26 -20.79
C ASN A 67 -8.56 26.31 -20.07
N GLY A 68 -9.77 26.80 -19.81
CA GLY A 68 -10.81 26.07 -19.09
C GLY A 68 -10.78 26.18 -17.57
N TYR A 69 -9.74 26.78 -16.99
CA TYR A 69 -9.75 27.14 -15.57
C TYR A 69 -10.54 28.41 -15.31
N HIS A 70 -11.17 28.44 -14.13
CA HIS A 70 -11.82 29.60 -13.57
C HIS A 70 -11.26 29.84 -12.18
N HIS A 71 -10.94 31.10 -11.84
CA HIS A 71 -10.40 31.44 -10.52
C HIS A 71 -11.04 32.69 -9.90
N LEU A 72 -10.91 32.79 -8.58
CA LEU A 72 -11.23 34.00 -7.82
C LEU A 72 -10.36 34.04 -6.55
N SER A 73 -9.68 35.16 -6.30
CA SER A 73 -8.93 35.39 -5.05
C SER A 73 -9.72 36.30 -4.11
N LEU A 74 -9.90 35.87 -2.87
CA LEU A 74 -10.65 36.61 -1.85
C LEU A 74 -9.84 36.77 -0.56
N SER A 75 -9.75 37.99 -0.04
CA SER A 75 -9.20 38.27 1.29
C SER A 75 -10.22 38.03 2.40
N GLY A 76 -9.74 37.77 3.62
CA GLY A 76 -10.60 37.61 4.81
C GLY A 76 -11.39 36.30 4.86
N ILE A 77 -10.98 35.31 4.06
CA ILE A 77 -11.52 33.95 4.11
C ILE A 77 -10.63 33.12 5.05
N GLY A 78 -11.22 32.57 6.10
CA GLY A 78 -10.53 31.72 7.06
C GLY A 78 -10.76 30.23 6.84
N VAL A 79 -9.94 29.40 7.50
CA VAL A 79 -10.15 27.94 7.61
C VAL A 79 -11.58 27.65 8.08
N GLY A 80 -12.20 26.62 7.53
CA GLY A 80 -13.58 26.21 7.82
C GLY A 80 -14.65 26.97 7.04
N THR A 81 -14.31 28.04 6.32
CA THR A 81 -15.29 28.70 5.44
C THR A 81 -15.83 27.71 4.41
N ARG A 82 -17.15 27.48 4.42
CA ARG A 82 -17.79 26.58 3.46
C ARG A 82 -17.89 27.24 2.08
N TYR A 83 -17.67 26.45 1.03
CA TYR A 83 -17.79 26.88 -0.35
C TYR A 83 -18.24 25.76 -1.29
N LEU A 84 -18.84 26.17 -2.41
CA LEU A 84 -19.27 25.33 -3.52
C LEU A 84 -19.00 26.07 -4.83
N PHE A 85 -18.99 25.35 -5.95
CA PHE A 85 -19.00 25.93 -7.29
C PHE A 85 -20.37 25.78 -7.94
N GLN A 86 -20.86 26.86 -8.52
CA GLN A 86 -22.06 26.85 -9.35
C GLN A 86 -21.67 26.83 -10.83
N LEU A 87 -22.09 25.78 -11.51
CA LEU A 87 -21.93 25.55 -12.93
C LEU A 87 -23.21 25.97 -13.66
N GLU A 88 -23.10 26.95 -14.57
CA GLU A 88 -24.25 27.52 -15.27
C GLU A 88 -25.07 26.43 -16.01
N GLY A 89 -26.38 26.37 -15.75
CA GLY A 89 -27.30 25.40 -16.37
C GLY A 89 -27.18 23.95 -15.87
N VAL A 90 -26.27 23.64 -14.94
CA VAL A 90 -26.05 22.27 -14.45
C VAL A 90 -26.38 22.15 -12.96
N GLY A 91 -25.79 22.97 -12.10
CA GLY A 91 -26.05 22.87 -10.66
C GLY A 91 -24.99 23.50 -9.77
N ILE A 92 -25.09 23.23 -8.47
CA ILE A 92 -24.13 23.67 -7.44
C ILE A 92 -23.51 22.40 -6.86
N TYR A 93 -22.18 22.33 -6.89
CA TYR A 93 -21.44 21.13 -6.49
C TYR A 93 -20.25 21.49 -5.61
N PRO A 94 -19.82 20.57 -4.72
CA PRO A 94 -18.55 20.66 -4.02
C PRO A 94 -17.36 20.72 -4.98
N ASP A 95 -16.24 21.22 -4.45
CA ASP A 95 -14.99 21.34 -5.19
C ASP A 95 -14.40 19.95 -5.47
N PRO A 96 -14.17 19.56 -6.74
CA PRO A 96 -13.51 18.30 -7.05
C PRO A 96 -12.11 18.18 -6.43
N ALA A 97 -11.42 19.30 -6.23
CA ALA A 97 -10.13 19.40 -5.53
C ALA A 97 -10.29 19.86 -4.06
N SER A 98 -11.44 19.56 -3.43
CA SER A 98 -11.68 19.89 -2.03
C SER A 98 -10.55 19.38 -1.15
N ARG A 99 -9.97 20.26 -0.34
CA ARG A 99 -8.96 19.91 0.67
C ARG A 99 -9.59 19.41 1.97
N TRP A 100 -10.88 19.63 2.16
CA TRP A 100 -11.59 19.22 3.37
C TRP A 100 -13.11 19.11 3.12
N GLN A 101 -13.66 17.92 3.39
CA GLN A 101 -15.11 17.61 3.32
C GLN A 101 -15.68 17.30 4.72
N PRO A 102 -15.84 18.30 5.61
CA PRO A 102 -16.22 18.06 7.01
C PRO A 102 -17.63 17.49 7.21
N ASP A 103 -18.54 17.78 6.29
CA ASP A 103 -19.96 17.43 6.43
C ASP A 103 -20.36 16.27 5.49
N GLY A 104 -19.38 15.59 4.87
CA GLY A 104 -19.57 14.45 3.98
C GLY A 104 -19.48 14.79 2.49
N VAL A 105 -19.41 13.75 1.65
CA VAL A 105 -19.05 13.83 0.23
C VAL A 105 -20.01 14.64 -0.66
N HIS A 106 -21.26 14.85 -0.22
CA HIS A 106 -22.27 15.63 -0.96
C HIS A 106 -22.38 17.09 -0.49
N LYS A 107 -21.70 17.46 0.60
CA LYS A 107 -21.85 18.77 1.23
C LYS A 107 -20.76 19.73 0.76
N ALA A 108 -20.91 21.00 1.18
CA ALA A 108 -19.98 22.06 0.84
C ALA A 108 -18.57 21.72 1.30
N SER A 109 -17.61 22.01 0.43
CA SER A 109 -16.19 21.96 0.74
C SER A 109 -15.85 23.04 1.75
N ALA A 110 -14.82 22.80 2.54
CA ALA A 110 -14.33 23.77 3.51
C ALA A 110 -12.92 24.21 3.12
N VAL A 111 -12.67 25.51 3.23
CA VAL A 111 -11.30 26.04 3.10
C VAL A 111 -10.45 25.43 4.20
N TRP A 112 -9.33 24.83 3.81
CA TRP A 112 -8.36 24.30 4.74
C TRP A 112 -6.95 24.54 4.21
N PHE A 113 -6.06 24.90 5.13
CA PHE A 113 -4.62 24.99 4.95
C PHE A 113 -3.97 24.82 6.33
N PRO A 114 -2.71 24.34 6.40
CA PRO A 114 -1.97 24.25 7.65
C PRO A 114 -1.97 25.59 8.40
N GLU A 115 -2.56 25.62 9.60
CA GLU A 115 -2.42 26.77 10.52
C GLU A 115 -0.99 26.86 11.08
N GLU A 116 -0.62 27.96 11.73
CA GLU A 116 0.72 28.09 12.35
C GLU A 116 1.01 27.01 13.40
N SER A 117 -0.03 26.45 14.02
CA SER A 117 0.05 25.34 14.98
C SER A 117 0.19 23.97 14.31
N PHE A 118 0.03 23.90 12.98
CA PHE A 118 0.13 22.65 12.24
C PHE A 118 1.55 22.08 12.33
N PRO A 119 1.71 20.76 12.51
CA PRO A 119 3.02 20.17 12.66
C PRO A 119 3.89 20.44 11.43
N SER A 120 4.95 21.22 11.63
CA SER A 120 5.97 21.40 10.59
C SER A 120 6.77 20.11 10.40
N PRO A 121 7.31 19.84 9.21
CA PRO A 121 8.26 18.75 8.97
C PRO A 121 9.39 18.73 10.02
N LEU A 122 9.81 17.53 10.43
CA LEU A 122 10.95 17.37 11.34
C LEU A 122 12.26 17.72 10.62
N PRO A 123 13.02 18.75 11.02
CA PRO A 123 14.25 19.13 10.31
C PRO A 123 15.33 18.03 10.28
N ALA A 124 15.31 17.12 11.27
CA ALA A 124 16.26 16.02 11.38
C ALA A 124 15.79 14.72 10.67
N TRP A 125 14.56 14.67 10.16
CA TRP A 125 14.01 13.46 9.55
C TRP A 125 14.59 13.26 8.14
N GLN A 126 15.25 12.12 7.93
CA GLN A 126 15.94 11.76 6.68
C GLN A 126 15.26 10.62 5.91
N GLY A 127 14.14 10.10 6.42
CA GLY A 127 13.52 8.88 5.88
C GLY A 127 14.40 7.65 6.05
N HIS A 128 13.90 6.52 5.54
CA HIS A 128 14.63 5.24 5.49
C HIS A 128 15.08 4.91 4.07
N ARG A 129 16.15 4.12 3.96
CA ARG A 129 16.57 3.54 2.67
C ARG A 129 15.56 2.46 2.24
N LEU A 130 15.36 2.30 0.93
CA LEU A 130 14.44 1.30 0.38
C LEU A 130 14.74 -0.12 0.91
N ASP A 131 16.01 -0.53 0.90
CA ASP A 131 16.44 -1.87 1.34
C ASP A 131 16.33 -2.11 2.85
N SER A 132 16.04 -1.06 3.63
CA SER A 132 15.80 -1.13 5.07
C SER A 132 14.31 -1.17 5.43
N LEU A 133 13.42 -1.05 4.46
CA LEU A 133 11.98 -1.02 4.72
C LEU A 133 11.47 -2.37 5.26
N ILE A 134 10.72 -2.27 6.36
CA ILE A 134 9.85 -3.28 6.94
C ILE A 134 8.51 -2.58 7.10
N ILE A 135 7.57 -2.95 6.24
CA ILE A 135 6.31 -2.24 6.03
C ILE A 135 5.24 -2.84 6.94
N TYR A 136 4.44 -1.98 7.55
CA TYR A 136 3.31 -2.36 8.37
C TYR A 136 2.04 -1.72 7.80
N GLU A 137 1.21 -2.53 7.15
CA GLU A 137 -0.05 -2.10 6.57
C GLU A 137 -1.13 -2.00 7.66
N LEU A 138 -1.84 -0.87 7.70
CA LEU A 138 -2.95 -0.68 8.64
C LEU A 138 -4.12 0.09 8.04
N HIS A 139 -5.30 -0.18 8.61
CA HIS A 139 -6.54 0.54 8.34
C HIS A 139 -6.88 1.45 9.53
N VAL A 140 -6.99 2.76 9.29
CA VAL A 140 -7.19 3.76 10.37
C VAL A 140 -8.45 3.48 11.19
N GLY A 141 -9.55 3.15 10.52
CA GLY A 141 -10.85 2.97 11.18
C GLY A 141 -10.95 1.74 12.07
N THR A 142 -10.10 0.73 11.88
CA THR A 142 -10.19 -0.55 12.63
C THR A 142 -8.95 -0.91 13.42
N PHE A 143 -7.87 -0.14 13.30
CA PHE A 143 -6.66 -0.38 14.08
C PHE A 143 -6.90 -0.14 15.58
N THR A 144 -7.48 1.01 15.95
CA THR A 144 -7.84 1.36 17.35
C THR A 144 -9.33 1.27 17.59
N ALA A 145 -9.77 1.40 18.85
CA ALA A 145 -11.20 1.53 19.19
C ALA A 145 -11.79 2.88 18.76
N GLU A 146 -10.99 3.94 18.78
CA GLU A 146 -11.36 5.27 18.31
C GLU A 146 -11.51 5.30 16.79
N GLY A 147 -10.68 4.55 16.06
CA GLY A 147 -10.70 4.53 14.60
C GLY A 147 -10.20 5.84 13.97
N THR A 148 -9.25 6.51 14.61
CA THR A 148 -8.73 7.83 14.21
C THR A 148 -7.21 7.87 14.17
N PHE A 149 -6.67 8.89 13.49
CA PHE A 149 -5.24 9.19 13.48
C PHE A 149 -4.69 9.47 14.89
N ASP A 150 -5.43 10.19 15.73
CA ASP A 150 -4.99 10.46 17.10
C ASP A 150 -4.98 9.18 17.96
N GLY A 151 -5.89 8.24 17.71
CA GLY A 151 -5.83 6.89 18.30
C GLY A 151 -4.57 6.15 17.86
N LEU A 152 -4.26 6.15 16.56
CA LEU A 152 -3.04 5.51 16.02
C LEU A 152 -1.76 6.04 16.67
N ILE A 153 -1.66 7.35 16.89
CA ILE A 153 -0.49 8.00 17.50
C ILE A 153 -0.13 7.36 18.85
N GLN A 154 -1.13 6.96 19.65
CA GLN A 154 -0.93 6.35 20.97
C GLN A 154 -0.20 4.99 20.90
N HIS A 155 -0.22 4.33 19.75
CA HIS A 155 0.38 3.00 19.55
C HIS A 155 1.66 3.03 18.71
N LEU A 156 2.16 4.21 18.32
CA LEU A 156 3.43 4.31 17.57
C LEU A 156 4.63 3.78 18.36
N GLY A 157 4.64 3.94 19.68
CA GLY A 157 5.66 3.34 20.55
C GLY A 157 5.69 1.81 20.46
N HIS A 158 4.54 1.17 20.30
CA HIS A 158 4.45 -0.28 20.12
C HIS A 158 5.01 -0.72 18.75
N LEU A 159 4.70 0.00 17.68
CA LEU A 159 5.24 -0.28 16.34
C LEU A 159 6.75 -0.03 16.27
N GLN A 160 7.23 1.03 16.94
CA GLN A 160 8.66 1.28 17.12
C GLN A 160 9.35 0.12 17.87
N GLU A 161 8.73 -0.38 18.95
CA GLU A 161 9.25 -1.51 19.71
C GLU A 161 9.22 -2.84 18.93
N LEU A 162 8.20 -3.04 18.08
CA LEU A 162 8.16 -4.15 17.12
C LEU A 162 9.35 -4.07 16.17
N GLY A 163 9.71 -2.86 15.76
CA GLY A 163 10.86 -2.57 14.91
C GLY A 163 10.51 -2.44 13.44
N VAL A 164 9.25 -2.20 13.08
CA VAL A 164 8.90 -1.80 11.71
C VAL A 164 9.52 -0.44 11.39
N THR A 165 9.72 -0.14 10.11
CA THR A 165 10.37 1.12 9.69
C THR A 165 9.47 1.99 8.84
N ALA A 166 8.39 1.43 8.28
CA ALA A 166 7.38 2.17 7.56
C ALA A 166 5.99 1.68 7.93
N ILE A 167 5.04 2.61 7.99
CA ILE A 167 3.61 2.33 8.01
C ILE A 167 3.07 2.60 6.61
N GLU A 168 2.40 1.62 6.03
CA GLU A 168 1.57 1.80 4.85
C GLU A 168 0.13 2.00 5.31
N VAL A 169 -0.38 3.22 5.14
CA VAL A 169 -1.74 3.57 5.54
C VAL A 169 -2.65 3.32 4.35
N MET A 170 -3.68 2.47 4.54
CA MET A 170 -4.75 2.27 3.57
C MET A 170 -5.41 3.62 3.18
N PRO A 171 -6.11 3.71 2.03
CA PRO A 171 -6.45 5.00 1.44
C PRO A 171 -7.25 5.92 2.37
N VAL A 172 -6.84 7.19 2.44
CA VAL A 172 -7.45 8.20 3.33
C VAL A 172 -8.30 9.24 2.59
N ALA A 173 -8.40 9.13 1.26
CA ALA A 173 -9.22 10.03 0.45
C ALA A 173 -10.69 9.96 0.90
N SER A 174 -11.37 11.12 0.95
CA SER A 174 -12.70 11.18 1.54
C SER A 174 -13.70 10.34 0.73
N PHE A 175 -14.45 9.51 1.43
CA PHE A 175 -15.42 8.53 0.92
C PHE A 175 -16.79 8.72 1.59
N PRO A 176 -17.89 8.18 1.03
CA PRO A 176 -19.23 8.29 1.61
C PRO A 176 -19.36 7.59 2.97
N GLY A 177 -19.98 8.28 3.92
CA GLY A 177 -20.20 7.77 5.28
C GLY A 177 -18.94 7.77 6.13
N GLU A 178 -18.87 6.85 7.09
CA GLU A 178 -17.84 6.87 8.14
C GLU A 178 -16.93 5.63 8.14
N ARG A 179 -17.33 4.56 7.44
CA ARG A 179 -16.65 3.26 7.39
C ARG A 179 -16.50 2.78 5.95
N ASN A 180 -15.27 2.59 5.52
CA ASN A 180 -14.87 2.01 4.25
C ASN A 180 -13.41 1.59 4.37
N TRP A 181 -12.92 0.70 3.53
CA TRP A 181 -11.48 0.43 3.43
C TRP A 181 -10.69 1.62 2.89
N GLY A 182 -11.35 2.50 2.13
CA GLY A 182 -10.76 3.71 1.54
C GLY A 182 -10.83 3.73 0.01
N TYR A 183 -11.03 2.56 -0.63
CA TYR A 183 -11.03 2.43 -2.09
C TYR A 183 -12.21 3.13 -2.80
N ASP A 184 -13.29 3.44 -2.07
CA ASP A 184 -14.39 4.29 -2.56
C ASP A 184 -14.14 5.79 -2.39
N GLY A 185 -12.87 6.22 -2.27
CA GLY A 185 -12.49 7.63 -2.18
C GLY A 185 -12.93 8.43 -3.41
N VAL A 186 -13.48 9.62 -3.18
CA VAL A 186 -13.97 10.53 -4.25
C VAL A 186 -13.37 11.93 -4.20
N TYR A 187 -12.85 12.38 -3.05
CA TYR A 187 -12.06 13.62 -2.95
C TYR A 187 -10.62 13.30 -2.58
N LEU A 188 -9.78 13.13 -3.59
CA LEU A 188 -8.39 12.70 -3.40
C LEU A 188 -7.56 13.65 -2.54
N PHE A 189 -7.90 14.95 -2.53
CA PHE A 189 -7.23 16.00 -1.77
C PHE A 189 -7.73 16.13 -0.33
N ALA A 190 -8.90 15.59 -0.02
CA ALA A 190 -9.50 15.70 1.31
C ALA A 190 -9.27 14.41 2.09
N VAL A 191 -8.58 14.52 3.21
CA VAL A 191 -8.47 13.42 4.17
C VAL A 191 -9.82 13.18 4.84
N GLN A 192 -10.20 11.90 4.94
CA GLN A 192 -11.48 11.44 5.49
C GLN A 192 -11.76 12.02 6.88
N GLN A 193 -12.93 12.66 7.01
CA GLN A 193 -13.30 13.36 8.23
C GLN A 193 -13.47 12.42 9.43
N SER A 194 -14.04 11.22 9.24
CA SER A 194 -14.25 10.25 10.33
C SER A 194 -12.95 9.78 10.98
N TYR A 195 -11.81 9.85 10.27
CA TYR A 195 -10.50 9.51 10.81
C TYR A 195 -9.82 10.64 11.59
N GLY A 196 -10.41 11.84 11.61
CA GLY A 196 -9.84 13.05 12.21
C GLY A 196 -9.48 14.15 11.21
N GLY A 197 -9.75 13.93 9.92
CA GLY A 197 -9.53 14.92 8.87
C GLY A 197 -8.05 15.29 8.65
N PRO A 198 -7.78 16.36 7.89
CA PRO A 198 -6.42 16.70 7.47
C PRO A 198 -5.49 17.04 8.66
N ASP A 199 -6.01 17.68 9.72
CA ASP A 199 -5.21 17.99 10.90
C ASP A 199 -4.77 16.72 11.66
N GLY A 200 -5.68 15.74 11.78
CA GLY A 200 -5.36 14.44 12.38
C GLY A 200 -4.27 13.71 11.60
N PHE A 201 -4.36 13.70 10.27
CA PHE A 201 -3.36 13.06 9.42
C PHE A 201 -1.99 13.73 9.53
N GLY A 202 -1.94 15.07 9.53
CA GLY A 202 -0.69 15.81 9.74
C GLY A 202 -0.03 15.50 11.09
N ARG A 203 -0.82 15.42 12.18
CA ARG A 203 -0.31 14.98 13.49
C ARG A 203 0.20 13.54 13.47
N PHE A 204 -0.48 12.64 12.77
CA PHE A 204 -0.06 11.26 12.64
C PHE A 204 1.26 11.13 11.89
N VAL A 205 1.42 11.77 10.73
CA VAL A 205 2.68 11.74 9.97
C VAL A 205 3.82 12.28 10.82
N ARG A 206 3.60 13.41 11.51
CA ARG A 206 4.57 13.96 12.45
C ARG A 206 4.92 12.95 13.56
N GLY A 207 3.92 12.33 14.18
CA GLY A 207 4.12 11.34 15.23
C GLY A 207 4.94 10.15 14.75
N CYS A 208 4.71 9.66 13.54
CA CYS A 208 5.50 8.59 12.91
C CYS A 208 6.96 8.98 12.79
N HIS A 209 7.25 10.17 12.25
CA HIS A 209 8.62 10.66 12.10
C HIS A 209 9.33 10.81 13.46
N GLU A 210 8.62 11.27 14.51
CA GLU A 210 9.16 11.36 15.87
C GLU A 210 9.53 9.99 16.45
N HIS A 211 8.84 8.93 16.02
CA HIS A 211 9.16 7.54 16.37
C HIS A 211 10.14 6.88 15.39
N GLY A 212 10.63 7.61 14.39
CA GLY A 212 11.55 7.10 13.39
C GLY A 212 10.89 6.15 12.38
N ILE A 213 9.62 6.37 12.05
CA ILE A 213 8.82 5.53 11.15
C ILE A 213 8.42 6.36 9.92
N SER A 214 8.69 5.83 8.72
CA SER A 214 8.22 6.41 7.45
C SER A 214 6.72 6.20 7.26
N VAL A 215 6.06 7.13 6.57
CA VAL A 215 4.66 6.99 6.16
C VAL A 215 4.58 6.80 4.65
N LEU A 216 4.05 5.66 4.23
CA LEU A 216 3.65 5.36 2.86
C LEU A 216 2.12 5.49 2.79
N LEU A 217 1.60 6.26 1.84
CA LEU A 217 0.16 6.41 1.66
C LEU A 217 -0.32 5.58 0.48
N ASP A 218 -1.33 4.75 0.69
CA ASP A 218 -2.04 4.08 -0.39
C ASP A 218 -2.93 5.08 -1.16
N VAL A 219 -2.76 5.14 -2.48
CA VAL A 219 -3.47 6.05 -3.38
C VAL A 219 -4.14 5.31 -4.54
N VAL A 220 -5.39 5.69 -4.80
CA VAL A 220 -6.25 5.03 -5.80
C VAL A 220 -6.42 5.93 -7.01
N TYR A 221 -5.60 5.70 -8.04
CA TYR A 221 -5.58 6.51 -9.27
C TYR A 221 -6.14 5.80 -10.50
N ASN A 222 -6.57 4.54 -10.35
CA ASN A 222 -7.17 3.76 -11.42
C ASN A 222 -8.69 3.97 -11.56
N HIS A 223 -9.37 4.38 -10.48
CA HIS A 223 -10.81 4.69 -10.46
C HIS A 223 -11.14 5.70 -9.35
N LEU A 224 -12.42 6.02 -9.20
CA LEU A 224 -12.97 6.77 -8.06
C LEU A 224 -14.24 6.11 -7.56
N GLY A 225 -14.55 6.33 -6.29
CA GLY A 225 -15.72 5.77 -5.64
C GLY A 225 -17.05 6.10 -6.34
N PRO A 226 -18.07 5.25 -6.17
CA PRO A 226 -19.34 5.35 -6.90
C PRO A 226 -20.29 6.43 -6.36
N GLU A 227 -20.09 6.94 -5.14
CA GLU A 227 -20.99 7.90 -4.49
C GLU A 227 -20.24 9.17 -4.07
N GLY A 228 -20.77 10.33 -4.49
CA GLY A 228 -20.20 11.64 -4.15
C GLY A 228 -19.14 12.16 -5.12
N ASN A 229 -18.82 11.41 -6.17
CA ASN A 229 -17.94 11.84 -7.26
C ASN A 229 -18.67 12.79 -8.22
N TYR A 230 -18.24 14.06 -8.26
CA TYR A 230 -18.81 15.08 -9.14
C TYR A 230 -17.88 15.52 -10.28
N LEU A 231 -16.70 14.91 -10.46
CA LEU A 231 -15.71 15.34 -11.46
C LEU A 231 -16.30 15.43 -12.88
N GLY A 232 -17.14 14.45 -13.25
CA GLY A 232 -17.81 14.41 -14.55
C GLY A 232 -18.84 15.53 -14.78
N LYS A 233 -19.21 16.29 -13.75
CA LYS A 233 -20.03 17.51 -13.88
C LYS A 233 -19.20 18.72 -14.31
N PHE A 234 -17.91 18.75 -13.97
CA PHE A 234 -17.01 19.88 -14.23
C PHE A 234 -16.28 19.74 -15.56
N ALA A 235 -15.69 18.56 -15.82
CA ALA A 235 -14.80 18.36 -16.94
C ALA A 235 -14.72 16.87 -17.35
N PRO A 236 -14.13 16.53 -18.52
CA PRO A 236 -14.01 15.16 -18.99
C PRO A 236 -12.84 14.42 -18.31
N TYR A 237 -12.96 14.20 -16.99
CA TYR A 237 -11.98 13.45 -16.18
C TYR A 237 -11.93 11.95 -16.48
N PHE A 238 -12.98 11.41 -17.08
CA PHE A 238 -13.10 9.97 -17.37
C PHE A 238 -12.96 9.71 -18.87
N SER A 239 -12.28 8.60 -19.17
CA SER A 239 -12.11 8.10 -20.52
C SER A 239 -13.46 7.69 -21.11
N LYS A 240 -13.65 7.98 -22.39
CA LYS A 240 -14.85 7.55 -23.14
C LYS A 240 -14.68 6.16 -23.77
N VAL A 241 -13.46 5.62 -23.78
CA VAL A 241 -13.10 4.39 -24.50
C VAL A 241 -12.63 3.27 -23.59
N SER A 242 -12.18 3.60 -22.39
CA SER A 242 -11.59 2.66 -21.43
C SER A 242 -12.45 2.55 -20.16
N ARG A 243 -12.54 1.34 -19.60
CA ARG A 243 -13.21 1.05 -18.32
C ARG A 243 -12.36 0.13 -17.47
N THR A 244 -12.50 0.23 -16.16
CA THR A 244 -11.91 -0.68 -15.18
C THR A 244 -13.01 -1.58 -14.59
N PRO A 245 -12.66 -2.61 -13.80
CA PRO A 245 -13.66 -3.39 -13.06
C PRO A 245 -14.51 -2.57 -12.08
N TRP A 246 -14.01 -1.40 -11.63
CA TRP A 246 -14.62 -0.58 -10.58
C TRP A 246 -15.30 0.69 -11.11
N GLY A 247 -15.19 1.02 -12.40
CA GLY A 247 -15.82 2.21 -12.96
C GLY A 247 -15.28 2.61 -14.34
N ASP A 248 -15.65 3.81 -14.79
CA ASP A 248 -15.03 4.41 -15.97
C ASP A 248 -13.56 4.73 -15.65
N ALA A 249 -12.65 4.43 -16.59
CA ALA A 249 -11.23 4.69 -16.38
C ALA A 249 -10.94 6.20 -16.38
N ILE A 250 -9.89 6.64 -15.67
CA ILE A 250 -9.45 8.03 -15.70
C ILE A 250 -8.86 8.39 -17.07
N ASN A 251 -9.11 9.62 -17.54
CA ASN A 251 -8.64 10.14 -18.82
C ASN A 251 -7.17 10.61 -18.75
N PHE A 252 -6.23 9.68 -18.77
CA PHE A 252 -4.79 10.00 -18.78
C PHE A 252 -4.18 10.20 -20.17
N ASP A 253 -4.88 9.81 -21.24
CA ASP A 253 -4.35 9.75 -22.61
C ASP A 253 -5.26 10.36 -23.71
N GLY A 254 -6.51 10.68 -23.37
CA GLY A 254 -7.47 11.24 -24.31
C GLY A 254 -7.35 12.77 -24.46
N PRO A 255 -8.28 13.39 -25.22
CA PRO A 255 -8.37 14.84 -25.32
C PRO A 255 -8.49 15.48 -23.93
N GLU A 256 -7.78 16.60 -23.74
CA GLU A 256 -7.73 17.37 -22.49
C GLU A 256 -7.12 16.63 -21.28
N SER A 257 -6.46 15.48 -21.50
CA SER A 257 -5.83 14.67 -20.45
C SER A 257 -4.73 15.40 -19.67
N ASP A 258 -4.04 16.39 -20.26
CA ASP A 258 -3.01 17.17 -19.55
C ASP A 258 -3.53 17.79 -18.24
N HIS A 259 -4.76 18.29 -18.24
CA HIS A 259 -5.40 18.86 -17.04
C HIS A 259 -5.82 17.80 -16.03
N VAL A 260 -6.18 16.61 -16.51
CA VAL A 260 -6.48 15.45 -15.66
C VAL A 260 -5.20 14.96 -15.01
N ARG A 261 -4.12 14.75 -15.76
CA ARG A 261 -2.80 14.38 -15.22
C ARG A 261 -2.34 15.38 -14.17
N HIS A 262 -2.42 16.68 -14.46
CA HIS A 262 -2.10 17.75 -13.52
C HIS A 262 -2.90 17.66 -12.21
N PHE A 263 -4.21 17.35 -12.28
CA PHE A 263 -5.02 17.14 -11.07
C PHE A 263 -4.46 16.05 -10.15
N PHE A 264 -4.03 14.92 -10.73
CA PHE A 264 -3.46 13.82 -9.93
C PHE A 264 -2.01 14.10 -9.48
N LEU A 265 -1.20 14.80 -10.28
CA LEU A 265 0.14 15.22 -9.88
C LEU A 265 0.10 16.23 -8.72
N GLU A 266 -0.82 17.20 -8.75
CA GLU A 266 -1.04 18.14 -7.64
C GLU A 266 -1.57 17.45 -6.37
N ASN A 267 -2.28 16.33 -6.53
CA ASN A 267 -2.69 15.51 -5.39
C ASN A 267 -1.47 14.92 -4.67
N LEU A 268 -0.57 14.27 -5.41
CA LEU A 268 0.70 13.76 -4.87
C LEU A 268 1.53 14.89 -4.24
N ARG A 269 1.62 16.03 -4.92
CA ARG A 269 2.33 17.21 -4.42
C ARG A 269 1.76 17.68 -3.09
N THR A 270 0.43 17.65 -2.92
CA THR A 270 -0.20 17.99 -1.64
C THR A 270 0.23 17.04 -0.53
N TYR A 271 0.15 15.72 -0.74
CA TYR A 271 0.57 14.75 0.28
C TYR A 271 2.07 14.83 0.62
N LEU A 272 2.90 15.02 -0.38
CA LEU A 272 4.32 15.23 -0.16
C LEU A 272 4.56 16.57 0.55
N GLU A 273 4.22 17.72 -0.04
CA GLU A 273 4.67 19.05 0.40
C GLU A 273 3.90 19.61 1.59
N VAL A 274 2.64 19.22 1.78
CA VAL A 274 1.80 19.71 2.89
C VAL A 274 1.83 18.75 4.09
N PHE A 275 1.69 17.45 3.84
CA PHE A 275 1.60 16.45 4.91
C PHE A 275 2.94 15.75 5.23
N ASP A 276 3.98 15.99 4.43
CA ASP A 276 5.33 15.41 4.59
C ASP A 276 5.39 13.87 4.52
N VAL A 277 4.48 13.26 3.75
CA VAL A 277 4.48 11.81 3.46
C VAL A 277 5.80 11.38 2.79
N ASP A 278 6.27 10.16 3.06
CA ASP A 278 7.58 9.63 2.62
C ASP A 278 7.51 8.74 1.36
N GLY A 279 6.31 8.47 0.86
CA GLY A 279 6.12 7.66 -0.33
C GLY A 279 4.67 7.22 -0.51
N PHE A 280 4.44 6.45 -1.56
CA PHE A 280 3.11 6.00 -1.95
C PHE A 280 3.11 4.53 -2.35
N ARG A 281 2.02 3.85 -2.00
CA ARG A 281 1.60 2.61 -2.66
C ARG A 281 0.48 2.95 -3.64
N PHE A 282 0.61 2.55 -4.89
CA PHE A 282 -0.38 2.81 -5.93
C PHE A 282 -1.23 1.58 -6.16
N ASP A 283 -2.52 1.73 -5.91
CA ASP A 283 -3.53 0.71 -6.13
C ASP A 283 -3.67 0.35 -7.61
N ALA A 284 -3.69 -0.95 -7.87
CA ALA A 284 -3.96 -1.58 -9.15
C ALA A 284 -3.36 -0.82 -10.35
N ILE A 285 -2.03 -0.63 -10.38
CA ILE A 285 -1.36 0.14 -11.45
C ILE A 285 -1.63 -0.42 -12.85
N HIS A 286 -1.96 -1.71 -12.94
CA HIS A 286 -2.36 -2.39 -14.16
C HIS A 286 -3.70 -1.91 -14.74
N ALA A 287 -4.54 -1.24 -13.93
CA ALA A 287 -5.80 -0.63 -14.32
C ALA A 287 -5.68 0.88 -14.61
N ILE A 288 -4.48 1.46 -14.45
CA ILE A 288 -4.17 2.82 -14.91
C ILE A 288 -3.86 2.75 -16.41
N ILE A 289 -4.86 3.01 -17.22
CA ILE A 289 -4.78 2.87 -18.68
C ILE A 289 -4.29 4.19 -19.28
N ASP A 290 -3.12 4.13 -19.92
CA ASP A 290 -2.52 5.26 -20.62
C ASP A 290 -1.70 4.77 -21.83
N GLN A 291 -2.08 5.19 -23.03
CA GLN A 291 -1.38 4.88 -24.28
C GLN A 291 -0.46 6.02 -24.77
N SER A 292 -0.27 7.07 -23.97
CA SER A 292 0.64 8.17 -24.28
C SER A 292 2.08 7.68 -24.38
N PRO A 293 2.93 8.31 -25.23
CA PRO A 293 4.34 7.94 -25.34
C PRO A 293 5.11 8.01 -24.02
N VAL A 294 4.69 8.89 -23.12
CA VAL A 294 5.15 8.96 -21.73
C VAL A 294 3.95 8.63 -20.83
N PRO A 295 3.91 7.43 -20.21
CA PRO A 295 2.82 7.06 -19.32
C PRO A 295 2.71 7.99 -18.10
N PHE A 296 1.51 8.17 -17.58
CA PHE A 296 1.20 9.00 -16.41
C PHE A 296 2.02 8.58 -15.20
N LEU A 297 2.20 7.27 -15.01
CA LEU A 297 3.03 6.75 -13.92
C LEU A 297 4.51 7.13 -14.05
N THR A 298 5.00 7.44 -15.27
CA THR A 298 6.35 8.00 -15.44
C THR A 298 6.41 9.47 -15.01
N ASP A 299 5.36 10.26 -15.27
CA ASP A 299 5.26 11.63 -14.75
C ASP A 299 5.23 11.64 -13.22
N VAL A 300 4.52 10.70 -12.61
CA VAL A 300 4.53 10.46 -11.16
C VAL A 300 5.95 10.22 -10.64
N SER A 301 6.70 9.31 -11.27
CA SER A 301 8.09 9.02 -10.90
C SER A 301 8.99 10.25 -11.01
N ARG A 302 8.83 11.05 -12.07
CA ARG A 302 9.60 12.29 -12.26
C ARG A 302 9.29 13.33 -11.19
N LEU A 303 8.01 13.57 -10.90
CA LEU A 303 7.58 14.49 -9.85
C LEU A 303 8.16 14.08 -8.48
N CYS A 304 8.02 12.82 -8.12
CA CYS A 304 8.49 12.31 -6.82
C CYS A 304 10.02 12.39 -6.72
N ARG A 305 10.75 12.10 -7.79
CA ARG A 305 12.22 12.28 -7.85
C ARG A 305 12.62 13.74 -7.65
N GLN A 306 11.97 14.69 -8.34
CA GLN A 306 12.25 16.11 -8.17
C GLN A 306 12.00 16.58 -6.71
N ILE A 307 10.91 16.10 -6.09
CA ILE A 307 10.59 16.43 -4.70
C ILE A 307 11.61 15.78 -3.73
N SER A 308 11.99 14.53 -3.97
CA SER A 308 13.02 13.80 -3.22
C SER A 308 14.35 14.55 -3.24
N GLU A 309 14.81 14.96 -4.42
CA GLU A 309 16.05 15.74 -4.61
C GLU A 309 15.98 17.10 -3.89
N LYS A 310 14.85 17.82 -4.00
CA LYS A 310 14.62 19.10 -3.34
C LYS A 310 14.67 18.99 -1.81
N ARG A 311 14.19 17.88 -1.25
CA ARG A 311 14.20 17.63 0.21
C ARG A 311 15.51 17.07 0.72
N GLY A 312 16.28 16.41 -0.16
CA GLY A 312 17.47 15.66 0.24
C GLY A 312 17.16 14.36 0.97
N ARG A 313 15.96 13.79 0.80
CA ARG A 313 15.57 12.51 1.39
C ARG A 313 14.68 11.69 0.44
N PRO A 314 14.67 10.34 0.53
CA PRO A 314 13.93 9.49 -0.39
C PRO A 314 12.42 9.73 -0.40
N VAL A 315 11.80 9.51 -1.56
CA VAL A 315 10.36 9.33 -1.73
C VAL A 315 10.16 7.98 -2.41
N HIS A 316 9.51 7.03 -1.73
CA HIS A 316 9.38 5.65 -2.21
C HIS A 316 8.09 5.45 -3.00
N LEU A 317 8.15 4.78 -4.15
CA LEU A 317 6.99 4.45 -4.98
C LEU A 317 6.84 2.93 -5.12
N ILE A 318 5.71 2.40 -4.65
CA ILE A 318 5.39 0.97 -4.67
C ILE A 318 4.13 0.77 -5.52
N GLY A 319 4.18 -0.13 -6.49
CA GLY A 319 3.03 -0.45 -7.34
C GLY A 319 2.34 -1.76 -6.96
N GLU A 320 1.02 -1.79 -6.89
CA GLU A 320 0.27 -3.03 -6.83
C GLU A 320 -0.08 -3.52 -8.23
N SER A 321 0.49 -4.66 -8.63
CA SER A 321 0.27 -5.24 -9.96
C SER A 321 0.32 -6.75 -9.96
N HIS A 322 -0.76 -7.37 -10.42
CA HIS A 322 -0.76 -8.80 -10.68
C HIS A 322 -0.05 -9.18 -12.01
N GLN A 323 0.48 -8.23 -12.79
CA GLN A 323 1.00 -8.54 -14.14
C GLN A 323 2.36 -9.25 -14.16
N ASN A 324 3.15 -9.16 -13.08
CA ASN A 324 4.56 -9.54 -13.04
C ASN A 324 5.38 -8.87 -14.17
N ASP A 325 5.07 -7.59 -14.45
CA ASP A 325 5.78 -6.79 -15.45
C ASP A 325 6.95 -6.06 -14.78
N ARG A 326 8.19 -6.42 -15.13
CA ARG A 326 9.38 -5.73 -14.61
C ARG A 326 9.45 -4.27 -15.03
N ARG A 327 8.74 -3.84 -16.09
CA ARG A 327 8.72 -2.43 -16.51
C ARG A 327 8.21 -1.50 -15.41
N ALA A 328 7.39 -1.99 -14.47
CA ALA A 328 6.95 -1.18 -13.34
C ALA A 328 8.12 -0.59 -12.55
N VAL A 329 9.18 -1.39 -12.35
CA VAL A 329 10.31 -1.05 -11.46
C VAL A 329 11.60 -0.72 -12.22
N LEU A 330 11.63 -0.89 -13.54
CA LEU A 330 12.76 -0.45 -14.34
C LEU A 330 12.84 1.08 -14.37
N PRO A 331 14.05 1.67 -14.43
CA PRO A 331 14.20 3.10 -14.62
C PRO A 331 13.75 3.52 -16.03
N GLU A 332 13.45 4.82 -16.17
CA GLU A 332 12.94 5.40 -17.42
C GLU A 332 13.90 5.21 -18.61
N ASP A 333 15.21 5.33 -18.37
CA ASP A 333 16.26 5.13 -19.39
C ASP A 333 16.36 3.68 -19.89
N GLN A 334 15.67 2.75 -19.23
CA GLN A 334 15.51 1.35 -19.62
C GLN A 334 14.06 1.03 -20.05
N ASN A 335 13.28 2.05 -20.42
CA ASN A 335 11.86 1.96 -20.81
C ASN A 335 10.95 1.42 -19.69
N GLY A 336 11.29 1.70 -18.43
CA GLY A 336 10.44 1.43 -17.29
C GLY A 336 9.66 2.64 -16.81
N ILE A 337 8.77 2.42 -15.85
CA ILE A 337 7.93 3.43 -15.21
C ILE A 337 8.72 4.22 -14.15
N GLY A 338 9.73 3.59 -13.54
CA GLY A 338 10.59 4.21 -12.53
C GLY A 338 10.07 4.13 -11.10
N PHE A 339 9.18 3.19 -10.78
CA PHE A 339 8.84 2.89 -9.39
C PHE A 339 9.99 2.11 -8.71
N ASP A 340 10.04 2.15 -7.38
CA ASP A 340 11.10 1.51 -6.61
C ASP A 340 10.83 0.02 -6.39
N SER A 341 9.55 -0.33 -6.15
CA SER A 341 9.11 -1.69 -5.86
C SER A 341 7.72 -1.99 -6.43
N GLN A 342 7.37 -3.27 -6.45
CA GLN A 342 5.99 -3.72 -6.65
C GLN A 342 5.61 -4.83 -5.67
N TRP A 343 4.33 -4.93 -5.35
CA TRP A 343 3.81 -6.09 -4.62
C TRP A 343 4.01 -7.37 -5.43
N SER A 344 4.46 -8.43 -4.75
CA SER A 344 4.70 -9.75 -5.33
C SER A 344 3.77 -10.78 -4.69
N ASP A 345 2.56 -10.81 -5.22
CA ASP A 345 1.50 -11.73 -4.81
C ASP A 345 1.90 -13.20 -4.97
N ASP A 346 2.78 -13.52 -5.92
CA ASP A 346 3.26 -14.90 -6.16
C ASP A 346 3.83 -15.53 -4.88
N PHE A 347 4.56 -14.75 -4.07
CA PHE A 347 5.08 -15.19 -2.77
C PHE A 347 3.94 -15.58 -1.82
N HIS A 348 2.97 -14.67 -1.65
CA HIS A 348 1.81 -14.89 -0.80
C HIS A 348 1.08 -16.15 -1.22
N HIS A 349 0.79 -16.28 -2.51
CA HIS A 349 -0.08 -17.32 -3.04
C HIS A 349 0.58 -18.69 -2.87
N ALA A 350 1.87 -18.83 -3.20
CA ALA A 350 2.61 -20.07 -2.98
C ALA A 350 2.68 -20.45 -1.49
N LEU A 351 2.91 -19.49 -0.61
CA LEU A 351 2.96 -19.73 0.83
C LEU A 351 1.58 -20.15 1.38
N HIS A 352 0.52 -19.45 1.00
CA HIS A 352 -0.85 -19.73 1.41
C HIS A 352 -1.32 -21.12 0.95
N VAL A 353 -1.08 -21.45 -0.32
CA VAL A 353 -1.39 -22.74 -0.96
C VAL A 353 -0.67 -23.90 -0.28
N PHE A 354 0.54 -23.65 0.19
CA PHE A 354 1.29 -24.61 0.99
C PHE A 354 0.69 -24.78 2.40
N LEU A 355 0.40 -23.68 3.10
CA LEU A 355 -0.04 -23.70 4.49
C LEU A 355 -1.49 -24.17 4.69
N THR A 356 -2.36 -23.93 3.70
CA THR A 356 -3.81 -24.18 3.82
C THR A 356 -4.32 -25.30 2.92
N GLY A 357 -3.57 -25.62 1.85
CA GLY A 357 -4.02 -26.55 0.83
C GLY A 357 -5.10 -26.01 -0.11
N GLU A 358 -5.54 -24.76 0.05
CA GLU A 358 -6.57 -24.13 -0.80
C GLU A 358 -6.10 -24.04 -2.27
N ARG A 359 -7.05 -24.13 -3.20
CA ARG A 359 -6.79 -24.15 -4.67
C ARG A 359 -7.85 -23.38 -5.46
N GLU A 360 -8.79 -22.72 -4.81
CA GLU A 360 -9.88 -21.97 -5.44
C GLU A 360 -9.37 -20.65 -6.06
N GLY A 361 -10.08 -20.14 -7.07
CA GLY A 361 -9.76 -18.85 -7.69
C GLY A 361 -8.35 -18.81 -8.31
N TYR A 362 -7.54 -17.82 -7.92
CA TYR A 362 -6.16 -17.67 -8.38
C TYR A 362 -5.19 -18.66 -7.72
N TYR A 363 -5.56 -19.31 -6.61
CA TYR A 363 -4.68 -20.28 -5.93
C TYR A 363 -4.41 -21.54 -6.75
N GLN A 364 -5.26 -21.87 -7.72
CA GLN A 364 -5.07 -23.02 -8.62
C GLN A 364 -3.78 -22.93 -9.46
N ASP A 365 -3.23 -21.73 -9.63
CA ASP A 365 -2.03 -21.46 -10.41
C ASP A 365 -0.75 -21.85 -9.65
N PHE A 366 -0.86 -22.18 -8.37
CA PHE A 366 0.29 -22.39 -7.48
C PHE A 366 0.32 -23.84 -6.97
N SER A 367 1.53 -24.41 -6.95
CA SER A 367 1.83 -25.74 -6.44
C SER A 367 2.32 -25.72 -4.98
N GLY A 368 2.47 -24.53 -4.39
CA GLY A 368 2.74 -24.34 -2.97
C GLY A 368 4.24 -24.34 -2.69
N ALA A 369 4.70 -25.25 -1.82
CA ALA A 369 6.10 -25.32 -1.40
C ALA A 369 7.07 -25.39 -2.59
N SER A 370 6.71 -26.13 -3.65
CA SER A 370 7.53 -26.31 -4.87
C SER A 370 7.86 -25.02 -5.61
N ASP A 371 7.08 -23.97 -5.41
CA ASP A 371 7.23 -22.70 -6.12
C ASP A 371 8.20 -21.75 -5.39
N LEU A 372 8.36 -21.94 -4.07
CA LEU A 372 9.16 -21.07 -3.22
C LEU A 372 10.63 -20.98 -3.63
N PRO A 373 11.34 -22.04 -4.09
CA PRO A 373 12.71 -21.92 -4.59
C PRO A 373 12.87 -20.88 -5.70
N ARG A 374 11.96 -20.91 -6.67
CA ARG A 374 11.99 -19.97 -7.78
C ARG A 374 11.65 -18.57 -7.30
N ILE A 375 10.57 -18.42 -6.52
CA ILE A 375 10.14 -17.13 -5.98
C ILE A 375 11.26 -16.49 -5.15
N PHE A 376 11.88 -17.20 -4.21
CA PHE A 376 12.99 -16.67 -3.40
C PHE A 376 14.20 -16.28 -4.25
N SER A 377 14.49 -17.02 -5.31
CA SER A 377 15.66 -16.76 -6.15
C SER A 377 15.41 -15.62 -7.13
N GLU A 378 14.22 -15.54 -7.70
CA GLU A 378 13.92 -14.73 -8.91
C GLU A 378 12.83 -13.67 -8.69
N GLY A 379 12.13 -13.66 -7.55
CA GLY A 379 11.04 -12.73 -7.25
C GLY A 379 9.70 -13.17 -7.83
N PHE A 380 9.62 -13.41 -9.13
CA PHE A 380 8.40 -13.89 -9.79
C PHE A 380 8.38 -15.41 -9.99
N LEU A 381 7.21 -16.03 -9.80
CA LEU A 381 6.96 -17.40 -10.26
C LEU A 381 6.63 -17.42 -11.75
N TYR A 382 5.71 -16.54 -12.17
CA TYR A 382 5.28 -16.39 -13.56
C TYR A 382 6.10 -15.31 -14.27
N GLN A 383 6.80 -15.71 -15.33
CA GLN A 383 7.77 -14.91 -16.09
C GLN A 383 7.55 -15.03 -17.62
N GLY A 384 6.37 -15.48 -18.03
CA GLY A 384 5.96 -15.72 -19.42
C GLY A 384 5.23 -17.06 -19.63
N GLU A 385 5.11 -17.88 -18.59
CA GLU A 385 4.34 -19.11 -18.56
C GLU A 385 2.82 -18.85 -18.64
N TYR A 386 2.06 -19.86 -19.03
CA TYR A 386 0.60 -19.79 -19.07
C TYR A 386 0.03 -19.93 -17.66
N ALA A 387 -0.73 -18.94 -17.22
CA ALA A 387 -1.43 -18.93 -15.94
C ALA A 387 -2.89 -19.37 -16.15
N PRO A 388 -3.31 -20.56 -15.64
CA PRO A 388 -4.65 -21.08 -15.83
C PRO A 388 -5.77 -20.14 -15.41
N SER A 389 -5.67 -19.50 -14.24
CA SER A 389 -6.69 -18.58 -13.72
C SER A 389 -6.89 -17.36 -14.62
N PHE A 390 -5.79 -16.83 -15.19
CA PHE A 390 -5.81 -15.71 -16.13
C PHE A 390 -6.15 -16.12 -17.57
N ARG A 391 -6.08 -17.42 -17.89
CA ARG A 391 -6.26 -17.98 -19.24
C ARG A 391 -5.37 -17.33 -20.31
N ARG A 392 -4.16 -16.93 -19.93
CA ARG A 392 -3.15 -16.31 -20.81
C ARG A 392 -1.75 -16.49 -20.23
N ARG A 393 -0.73 -16.10 -21.01
CA ARG A 393 0.63 -15.96 -20.48
C ARG A 393 0.72 -14.76 -19.54
N ARG A 394 1.47 -14.91 -18.45
CA ARG A 394 1.64 -13.89 -17.41
C ARG A 394 3.12 -13.69 -17.09
N GLY A 395 3.49 -12.44 -16.84
CA GLY A 395 4.81 -12.07 -16.37
C GLY A 395 5.87 -11.85 -17.44
N SER A 396 7.00 -11.37 -16.95
CA SER A 396 8.21 -11.06 -17.71
C SER A 396 9.45 -11.53 -16.91
N SER A 397 10.60 -11.63 -17.57
CA SER A 397 11.84 -11.99 -16.88
C SER A 397 12.19 -10.95 -15.80
N PRO A 398 12.47 -11.35 -14.55
CA PRO A 398 12.92 -10.45 -13.48
C PRO A 398 14.42 -10.17 -13.51
N GLU A 399 15.14 -10.63 -14.55
CA GLU A 399 16.58 -10.44 -14.69
C GLU A 399 16.97 -8.97 -14.58
N GLY A 400 17.99 -8.69 -13.76
CA GLY A 400 18.52 -7.35 -13.51
C GLY A 400 17.77 -6.55 -12.45
N LEU A 401 16.65 -7.04 -11.92
CA LEU A 401 15.97 -6.42 -10.78
C LEU A 401 16.69 -6.69 -9.47
N SER A 402 16.45 -5.85 -8.46
CA SER A 402 16.95 -6.06 -7.09
C SER A 402 15.92 -6.82 -6.26
N GLY A 403 16.33 -7.42 -5.13
CA GLY A 403 15.38 -7.95 -4.15
C GLY A 403 14.49 -6.85 -3.57
N SER A 404 14.98 -5.61 -3.47
CA SER A 404 14.17 -4.46 -3.06
C SER A 404 13.08 -4.07 -4.06
N SER A 405 13.09 -4.63 -5.27
CA SER A 405 12.03 -4.39 -6.25
C SER A 405 10.72 -5.13 -5.94
N PHE A 406 10.70 -5.98 -4.90
CA PHE A 406 9.55 -6.81 -4.54
C PHE A 406 9.16 -6.57 -3.08
N VAL A 407 7.88 -6.31 -2.85
CA VAL A 407 7.25 -6.33 -1.53
C VAL A 407 6.52 -7.66 -1.38
N VAL A 408 6.81 -8.40 -0.31
CA VAL A 408 6.22 -9.72 -0.02
C VAL A 408 5.53 -9.73 1.32
N PHE A 409 4.49 -10.53 1.43
CA PHE A 409 3.65 -10.62 2.62
C PHE A 409 3.02 -12.01 2.74
N SER A 410 2.72 -12.40 3.98
CA SER A 410 1.86 -13.54 4.29
C SER A 410 0.38 -13.15 4.42
N GLN A 411 0.11 -11.89 4.75
CA GLN A 411 -1.23 -11.31 4.85
C GLN A 411 -1.15 -9.83 4.45
N ASN A 412 -2.23 -9.33 3.85
CA ASN A 412 -2.53 -7.92 3.66
C ASN A 412 -4.07 -7.75 3.70
N HIS A 413 -4.57 -6.54 3.50
CA HIS A 413 -6.01 -6.25 3.53
C HIS A 413 -6.82 -7.08 2.50
N ASP A 414 -6.31 -7.27 1.28
CA ASP A 414 -6.99 -8.01 0.21
C ASP A 414 -7.00 -9.51 0.48
N GLN A 415 -5.83 -10.07 0.83
CA GLN A 415 -5.65 -11.51 1.02
C GLN A 415 -6.42 -12.02 2.24
N VAL A 416 -6.70 -11.14 3.22
CA VAL A 416 -7.63 -11.43 4.32
C VAL A 416 -9.06 -11.11 3.90
N GLY A 417 -9.33 -9.88 3.48
CA GLY A 417 -10.70 -9.35 3.41
C GLY A 417 -11.51 -9.68 2.16
N ASN A 418 -10.87 -10.15 1.08
CA ASN A 418 -11.59 -10.66 -0.10
C ASN A 418 -12.03 -12.12 0.07
N ARG A 419 -11.68 -12.75 1.20
CA ARG A 419 -12.15 -14.09 1.54
C ARG A 419 -13.60 -14.03 2.04
N PRO A 420 -14.45 -15.03 1.75
CA PRO A 420 -15.84 -15.05 2.25
C PRO A 420 -15.94 -14.90 3.78
N ALA A 421 -15.08 -15.59 4.53
CA ALA A 421 -15.03 -15.48 5.99
C ALA A 421 -14.14 -14.33 6.50
N ALA A 422 -13.46 -13.62 5.59
CA ALA A 422 -12.47 -12.59 5.89
C ALA A 422 -11.42 -12.99 6.95
N ASP A 423 -11.09 -14.28 6.96
CA ASP A 423 -10.36 -14.90 8.04
C ASP A 423 -8.85 -14.75 7.87
N ARG A 424 -8.15 -14.57 8.99
CA ARG A 424 -6.70 -14.49 9.06
C ARG A 424 -6.08 -15.89 9.04
N LEU A 425 -4.79 -15.98 8.73
CA LEU A 425 -4.05 -17.24 8.83
C LEU A 425 -4.16 -17.90 10.22
N THR A 426 -4.22 -17.09 11.29
CA THR A 426 -4.42 -17.55 12.68
C THR A 426 -5.64 -18.47 12.84
N ALA A 427 -6.69 -18.28 12.04
CA ALA A 427 -7.90 -19.09 12.11
C ALA A 427 -7.77 -20.45 11.37
N ARG A 428 -6.73 -20.64 10.55
CA ARG A 428 -6.61 -21.80 9.65
C ARG A 428 -5.43 -22.71 9.95
N ILE A 429 -4.34 -22.18 10.49
CA ILE A 429 -3.07 -22.90 10.59
C ILE A 429 -2.59 -22.98 12.04
N PRO A 430 -1.83 -24.01 12.43
CA PRO A 430 -1.27 -24.09 13.77
C PRO A 430 -0.23 -22.99 14.03
N ASP A 431 0.05 -22.69 15.30
CA ASP A 431 1.05 -21.68 15.70
C ASP A 431 2.43 -21.88 15.05
N ALA A 432 2.84 -23.13 14.81
CA ALA A 432 4.09 -23.43 14.09
C ALA A 432 4.06 -22.96 12.63
N GLY A 433 2.90 -23.05 11.97
CA GLY A 433 2.66 -22.50 10.64
C GLY A 433 2.70 -20.97 10.63
N LEU A 434 2.19 -20.31 11.67
CA LEU A 434 2.31 -18.84 11.81
C LEU A 434 3.77 -18.42 11.94
N ARG A 435 4.55 -19.10 12.78
CA ARG A 435 5.99 -18.85 12.92
C ARG A 435 6.75 -19.13 11.64
N LEU A 436 6.37 -20.16 10.87
CA LEU A 436 6.92 -20.43 9.55
C LEU A 436 6.66 -19.29 8.58
N ALA A 437 5.39 -18.84 8.47
CA ALA A 437 5.00 -17.73 7.60
C ALA A 437 5.79 -16.46 7.95
N ALA A 438 5.82 -16.08 9.23
CA ALA A 438 6.61 -14.96 9.74
C ALA A 438 8.09 -15.05 9.35
N SER A 439 8.70 -16.23 9.53
CA SER A 439 10.11 -16.47 9.25
C SER A 439 10.41 -16.37 7.76
N LEU A 440 9.59 -16.97 6.89
CA LEU A 440 9.80 -16.92 5.45
C LEU A 440 9.60 -15.51 4.90
N THR A 441 8.62 -14.75 5.39
CA THR A 441 8.38 -13.35 4.99
C THR A 441 9.53 -12.44 5.44
N LEU A 442 9.86 -12.43 6.75
CA LEU A 442 10.84 -11.49 7.32
C LEU A 442 12.30 -11.84 6.98
N LEU A 443 12.62 -13.11 6.74
CA LEU A 443 13.97 -13.53 6.33
C LEU A 443 14.11 -13.69 4.81
N SER A 444 13.08 -13.35 4.04
CA SER A 444 13.13 -13.31 2.57
C SER A 444 14.16 -12.29 2.06
N PRO A 445 14.63 -12.44 0.80
CA PRO A 445 15.47 -11.44 0.14
C PRO A 445 14.72 -10.20 -0.36
N PHE A 446 13.44 -10.04 0.01
CA PHE A 446 12.55 -8.99 -0.48
C PHE A 446 12.18 -8.01 0.63
N LEU A 447 11.39 -6.98 0.34
CA LEU A 447 10.85 -6.07 1.36
C LEU A 447 9.64 -6.73 2.04
N PRO A 448 9.65 -7.00 3.36
CA PRO A 448 8.51 -7.60 4.04
C PRO A 448 7.44 -6.55 4.34
N LEU A 449 6.19 -6.93 4.12
CA LEU A 449 4.99 -6.25 4.59
C LEU A 449 4.25 -7.15 5.60
N LEU A 450 3.85 -6.54 6.71
CA LEU A 450 3.04 -7.15 7.75
C LEU A 450 1.65 -6.50 7.75
N PHE A 451 0.60 -7.30 7.84
CA PHE A 451 -0.75 -6.79 8.05
C PHE A 451 -1.05 -6.61 9.52
N MET A 452 -1.72 -5.51 9.86
CA MET A 452 -1.97 -5.16 11.26
C MET A 452 -2.53 -6.31 12.10
N GLY A 453 -1.88 -6.60 13.22
CA GLY A 453 -2.23 -7.63 14.18
C GLY A 453 -1.72 -9.04 13.86
N GLU A 454 -1.11 -9.27 12.69
CA GLU A 454 -0.44 -10.54 12.39
C GLU A 454 0.61 -10.89 13.45
N GLU A 455 1.39 -9.92 13.91
CA GLU A 455 2.56 -10.11 14.76
C GLU A 455 2.23 -10.68 16.14
N PHE A 456 0.99 -10.53 16.60
CA PHE A 456 0.51 -11.08 17.87
C PHE A 456 -0.63 -12.08 17.68
N GLY A 457 -0.88 -12.51 16.43
CA GLY A 457 -1.85 -13.53 16.10
C GLY A 457 -3.29 -13.06 16.31
N GLU A 458 -3.64 -11.87 15.83
CA GLU A 458 -5.02 -11.39 15.81
C GLU A 458 -5.96 -12.46 15.24
N THR A 459 -7.11 -12.62 15.89
CA THR A 459 -8.13 -13.59 15.53
C THR A 459 -9.36 -12.95 14.91
N ASN A 460 -9.59 -11.66 15.17
CA ASN A 460 -10.67 -10.93 14.53
C ASN A 460 -10.46 -10.91 13.01
N PRO A 461 -11.51 -11.18 12.21
CA PRO A 461 -11.44 -11.09 10.75
C PRO A 461 -11.15 -9.65 10.31
N PHE A 462 -10.90 -9.45 9.01
CA PHE A 462 -10.89 -8.11 8.43
C PHE A 462 -11.86 -8.07 7.25
N HIS A 463 -13.13 -7.88 7.55
CA HIS A 463 -14.19 -7.91 6.55
C HIS A 463 -14.15 -6.71 5.62
N TYR A 464 -14.73 -6.88 4.44
CA TYR A 464 -15.14 -5.76 3.61
C TYR A 464 -16.39 -5.09 4.17
N PHE A 465 -16.27 -3.81 4.49
CA PHE A 465 -17.35 -2.99 5.03
C PHE A 465 -17.47 -1.67 4.27
N THR A 466 -18.69 -1.15 4.17
CA THR A 466 -19.01 0.13 3.55
C THR A 466 -20.04 0.90 4.39
N SER A 467 -20.23 2.19 4.06
CA SER A 467 -21.15 3.08 4.75
C SER A 467 -21.86 4.03 3.79
N HIS A 468 -22.25 3.52 2.61
CA HIS A 468 -22.92 4.29 1.56
C HIS A 468 -24.25 4.90 2.02
N GLY A 469 -24.62 6.05 1.46
CA GLY A 469 -25.90 6.72 1.68
C GLY A 469 -26.96 6.42 0.61
N ASP A 470 -26.55 5.99 -0.59
CA ASP A 470 -27.44 5.71 -1.71
C ASP A 470 -28.03 4.27 -1.64
N GLU A 471 -29.35 4.15 -1.47
CA GLU A 471 -30.03 2.86 -1.34
C GLU A 471 -29.85 1.90 -2.54
N ASP A 472 -29.78 2.43 -3.76
CA ASP A 472 -29.60 1.60 -4.96
C ASP A 472 -28.17 1.04 -5.00
N LEU A 473 -27.18 1.88 -4.65
CA LEU A 473 -25.79 1.45 -4.53
C LEU A 473 -25.63 0.39 -3.45
N ILE A 474 -26.26 0.57 -2.30
CA ILE A 474 -26.23 -0.38 -1.18
C ILE A 474 -26.70 -1.76 -1.63
N ASN A 475 -27.84 -1.80 -2.32
CA ASN A 475 -28.40 -3.03 -2.84
C ASN A 475 -27.50 -3.63 -3.94
N ALA A 476 -26.90 -2.80 -4.78
CA ALA A 476 -25.95 -3.25 -5.79
C ALA A 476 -24.69 -3.90 -5.18
N VAL A 477 -24.12 -3.32 -4.11
CA VAL A 477 -22.97 -3.90 -3.38
C VAL A 477 -23.35 -5.23 -2.74
N ARG A 478 -24.50 -5.31 -2.06
CA ARG A 478 -25.00 -6.57 -1.46
C ARG A 478 -25.13 -7.68 -2.50
N GLU A 479 -25.76 -7.38 -3.64
CA GLU A 479 -25.93 -8.35 -4.72
C GLU A 479 -24.60 -8.68 -5.44
N GLY A 480 -23.70 -7.72 -5.54
CA GLY A 480 -22.34 -7.90 -6.06
C GLY A 480 -21.55 -8.91 -5.25
N ARG A 481 -21.47 -8.71 -3.92
CA ARG A 481 -20.80 -9.64 -3.00
C ARG A 481 -21.45 -11.02 -2.98
N LYS A 482 -22.78 -11.10 -3.02
CA LYS A 482 -23.47 -12.41 -3.16
C LYS A 482 -23.05 -13.15 -4.42
N ARG A 483 -22.98 -12.46 -5.58
CA ARG A 483 -22.53 -13.07 -6.84
C ARG A 483 -21.08 -13.52 -6.80
N GLU A 484 -20.20 -12.70 -6.23
CA GLU A 484 -18.77 -13.03 -6.09
C GLU A 484 -18.54 -14.30 -5.27
N PHE A 485 -19.34 -14.49 -4.21
CA PHE A 485 -19.20 -15.64 -3.33
C PHE A 485 -20.08 -16.85 -3.70
N GLN A 486 -20.85 -16.80 -4.79
CA GLN A 486 -21.70 -17.92 -5.24
C GLN A 486 -20.89 -19.18 -5.59
N ASP A 487 -19.64 -19.00 -6.02
CA ASP A 487 -18.76 -20.10 -6.42
C ASP A 487 -18.00 -20.73 -5.24
N PHE A 488 -18.18 -20.25 -4.00
CA PHE A 488 -17.54 -20.79 -2.79
C PHE A 488 -18.45 -21.81 -2.09
N PRO A 489 -18.20 -23.12 -2.21
CA PRO A 489 -19.10 -24.15 -1.69
C PRO A 489 -19.14 -24.12 -0.15
N GLY A 490 -20.34 -24.00 0.41
CA GLY A 490 -20.58 -24.14 1.86
C GLY A 490 -20.67 -22.83 2.65
N TRP A 491 -20.52 -21.67 2.01
CA TRP A 491 -20.75 -20.38 2.67
C TRP A 491 -22.17 -19.87 2.40
N THR A 492 -23.01 -19.83 3.44
CA THR A 492 -24.44 -19.47 3.33
C THR A 492 -24.82 -18.21 4.12
N ASP A 493 -23.95 -17.71 5.00
CA ASP A 493 -24.18 -16.52 5.83
C ASP A 493 -23.49 -15.30 5.23
N HIS A 494 -24.17 -14.63 4.31
CA HIS A 494 -23.68 -13.37 3.75
C HIS A 494 -23.81 -12.26 4.80
N LEU A 495 -22.69 -11.90 5.45
CA LEU A 495 -22.63 -10.68 6.24
C LEU A 495 -22.89 -9.46 5.35
N ASP A 496 -23.75 -8.56 5.80
CA ASP A 496 -24.07 -7.34 5.09
C ASP A 496 -22.90 -6.35 5.22
N PRO A 497 -22.20 -5.96 4.14
CA PRO A 497 -21.06 -5.03 4.22
C PRO A 497 -21.43 -3.68 4.85
N GLN A 498 -22.71 -3.30 4.83
CA GLN A 498 -23.22 -2.08 5.48
C GLN A 498 -23.47 -2.24 6.99
N GLY A 499 -23.55 -3.48 7.49
CA GLY A 499 -23.80 -3.79 8.89
C GLY A 499 -22.69 -3.25 9.78
N LEU A 500 -23.06 -2.56 10.86
CA LEU A 500 -22.09 -1.99 11.80
C LEU A 500 -21.24 -3.11 12.44
N GLU A 501 -21.85 -4.26 12.71
CA GLU A 501 -21.16 -5.42 13.28
C GLU A 501 -20.00 -5.92 12.41
N VAL A 502 -20.09 -5.78 11.07
CA VAL A 502 -19.03 -6.24 10.15
C VAL A 502 -17.76 -5.40 10.32
N PHE A 503 -17.94 -4.10 10.50
CA PHE A 503 -16.84 -3.19 10.81
C PHE A 503 -16.32 -3.37 12.25
N GLU A 504 -17.21 -3.49 13.24
CA GLU A 504 -16.81 -3.68 14.64
C GLU A 504 -16.03 -4.97 14.85
N ASN A 505 -16.46 -6.07 14.23
CA ASN A 505 -15.75 -7.36 14.24
C ASN A 505 -14.42 -7.32 13.49
N SER A 506 -14.17 -6.27 12.69
CA SER A 506 -12.91 -6.07 11.98
C SER A 506 -11.87 -5.27 12.78
N ARG A 507 -12.22 -4.80 13.99
CA ARG A 507 -11.30 -4.06 14.87
C ARG A 507 -10.29 -4.99 15.54
N LEU A 508 -9.07 -4.52 15.77
CA LEU A 508 -8.08 -5.29 16.53
C LEU A 508 -8.55 -5.49 17.98
N SER A 509 -8.38 -6.71 18.49
CA SER A 509 -8.76 -7.11 19.84
C SER A 509 -7.59 -7.13 20.82
N MET A 510 -6.36 -7.33 20.31
CA MET A 510 -5.15 -7.57 21.11
C MET A 510 -4.07 -6.48 20.95
N LEU A 511 -4.48 -5.28 20.56
CA LEU A 511 -3.55 -4.18 20.31
C LEU A 511 -2.82 -3.75 21.59
N ASP A 512 -3.53 -3.65 22.72
CA ASP A 512 -2.94 -3.29 24.00
C ASP A 512 -2.00 -4.40 24.53
N PRO A 513 -0.74 -4.10 24.89
CA PRO A 513 0.18 -5.11 25.39
C PRO A 513 -0.33 -5.93 26.58
N GLY A 514 -1.16 -5.32 27.45
CA GLY A 514 -1.76 -5.99 28.60
C GLY A 514 -2.86 -7.01 28.26
N SER A 515 -3.41 -6.94 27.05
CA SER A 515 -4.41 -7.91 26.55
C SER A 515 -3.77 -9.19 26.00
N ARG A 516 -2.48 -9.14 25.65
CA ARG A 516 -1.74 -10.27 25.08
C ARG A 516 -1.37 -11.26 26.17
N ILE A 517 -1.82 -12.49 26.01
CA ILE A 517 -1.55 -13.59 26.94
C ILE A 517 -1.06 -14.83 26.17
N GLY A 518 -0.34 -15.72 26.87
CA GLY A 518 0.02 -17.04 26.34
C GLY A 518 0.75 -16.98 24.99
N SER A 519 0.15 -17.59 23.96
CA SER A 519 0.72 -17.72 22.60
C SER A 519 0.89 -16.37 21.90
N SER A 520 -0.05 -15.43 22.06
CA SER A 520 0.00 -14.10 21.43
C SER A 520 1.26 -13.31 21.82
N LEU A 521 1.58 -13.28 23.12
CA LEU A 521 2.79 -12.61 23.62
C LEU A 521 4.07 -13.26 23.08
N LYS A 522 4.09 -14.59 22.96
CA LYS A 522 5.24 -15.34 22.44
C LYS A 522 5.43 -15.14 20.93
N LEU A 523 4.34 -15.08 20.17
CA LEU A 523 4.39 -14.77 18.74
C LEU A 523 4.91 -13.34 18.52
N TYR A 524 4.42 -12.37 19.30
CA TYR A 524 4.94 -11.00 19.25
C TYR A 524 6.44 -10.92 19.52
N ALA A 525 6.92 -11.62 20.55
CA ALA A 525 8.34 -11.69 20.85
C ALA A 525 9.15 -12.35 19.72
N PHE A 526 8.57 -13.34 19.03
CA PHE A 526 9.19 -13.99 17.87
C PHE A 526 9.30 -13.05 16.66
N TYR A 527 8.25 -12.30 16.32
CA TYR A 527 8.28 -11.27 15.26
C TYR A 527 9.35 -10.20 15.54
N ARG A 528 9.42 -9.71 16.79
CA ARG A 528 10.46 -8.77 17.21
C ARG A 528 11.86 -9.32 16.99
N GLU A 529 12.09 -10.57 17.34
CA GLU A 529 13.40 -11.21 17.17
C GLU A 529 13.74 -11.40 15.69
N LEU A 530 12.77 -11.81 14.85
CA LEU A 530 12.96 -11.89 13.39
C LEU A 530 13.33 -10.55 12.78
N ILE A 531 12.64 -9.46 13.16
CA ILE A 531 12.93 -8.10 12.72
C ILE A 531 14.32 -7.66 13.19
N ARG A 532 14.67 -7.93 14.46
CA ARG A 532 16.00 -7.63 14.99
C ARG A 532 17.08 -8.36 14.21
N ILE A 533 16.89 -9.65 13.93
CA ILE A 533 17.79 -10.47 13.12
C ILE A 533 17.92 -9.88 11.72
N ARG A 534 16.81 -9.61 11.02
CA ARG A 534 16.81 -9.02 9.67
C ARG A 534 17.67 -7.75 9.61
N LYS A 535 17.53 -6.87 10.61
CA LYS A 535 18.31 -5.62 10.70
C LYS A 535 19.78 -5.81 11.09
N SER A 536 20.12 -6.92 11.76
CA SER A 536 21.45 -7.15 12.33
C SER A 536 22.42 -7.85 11.38
N TYR A 537 21.91 -8.65 10.42
CA TYR A 537 22.75 -9.49 9.56
C TYR A 537 22.81 -8.92 8.13
N PRO A 538 23.98 -8.45 7.66
CA PRO A 538 24.16 -7.96 6.29
C PRO A 538 23.75 -8.95 5.20
N ALA A 539 23.86 -10.26 5.44
CA ALA A 539 23.40 -11.30 4.52
C ALA A 539 21.87 -11.32 4.32
N LEU A 540 21.11 -10.67 5.20
CA LEU A 540 19.66 -10.56 5.13
C LEU A 540 19.17 -9.28 4.43
N VAL A 541 20.07 -8.35 4.07
CA VAL A 541 19.76 -7.21 3.20
C VAL A 541 19.31 -7.72 1.82
N PRO A 542 18.28 -7.13 1.20
CA PRO A 542 17.91 -7.47 -0.17
C PRO A 542 19.10 -7.41 -1.14
N PRO A 543 19.29 -8.42 -2.03
CA PRO A 543 20.38 -8.40 -3.01
C PRO A 543 20.16 -7.29 -4.04
N ASN A 544 21.25 -6.68 -4.52
CA ASN A 544 21.17 -5.63 -5.54
C ASN A 544 20.73 -6.14 -6.93
N THR A 545 20.86 -7.44 -7.17
CA THR A 545 20.52 -8.08 -8.45
C THR A 545 19.97 -9.48 -8.22
N LEU A 546 18.98 -9.89 -9.03
CA LEU A 546 18.45 -11.24 -9.11
C LEU A 546 18.95 -11.96 -10.38
N PRO A 547 19.07 -13.31 -10.36
CA PRO A 547 18.72 -14.21 -9.26
C PRO A 547 19.61 -14.02 -8.03
N GLY A 548 18.98 -14.03 -6.85
CA GLY A 548 19.60 -13.66 -5.58
C GLY A 548 20.12 -14.88 -4.81
N PRO A 549 19.39 -15.34 -3.77
CA PRO A 549 19.86 -16.43 -2.93
C PRO A 549 19.79 -17.79 -3.64
N ASP A 550 20.66 -18.71 -3.21
CA ASP A 550 20.56 -20.12 -3.61
C ASP A 550 19.47 -20.78 -2.76
N CYS A 551 18.29 -20.93 -3.35
CA CYS A 551 17.12 -21.52 -2.72
C CYS A 551 16.77 -22.86 -3.35
N ARG A 552 16.64 -23.92 -2.55
CA ARG A 552 16.40 -25.29 -3.03
C ARG A 552 15.40 -26.01 -2.14
N LEU A 553 14.62 -26.89 -2.75
CA LEU A 553 13.95 -27.96 -2.02
C LEU A 553 14.76 -29.23 -2.14
N LEU A 554 15.09 -29.82 -0.99
CA LEU A 554 15.66 -31.16 -1.00
C LEU A 554 14.56 -32.18 -1.29
N PRO A 555 14.85 -33.21 -2.12
CA PRO A 555 13.95 -34.34 -2.32
C PRO A 555 13.99 -35.25 -1.09
N SER A 556 13.56 -34.73 0.06
CA SER A 556 13.08 -35.51 1.19
C SER A 556 11.58 -35.71 1.00
N ASN A 557 11.07 -36.86 1.44
CA ASN A 557 9.62 -37.08 1.45
C ASN A 557 9.14 -36.91 2.88
N PRO A 558 8.53 -35.76 3.25
CA PRO A 558 8.29 -34.48 2.52
C PRO A 558 9.44 -33.42 2.55
N PRO A 559 9.35 -32.28 1.81
CA PRO A 559 10.53 -31.51 1.39
C PRO A 559 11.06 -30.50 2.44
N LEU A 560 12.39 -30.40 2.52
CA LEU A 560 13.09 -29.36 3.28
C LEU A 560 13.50 -28.20 2.36
N LEU A 561 13.16 -26.97 2.76
CA LEU A 561 13.64 -25.75 2.12
C LEU A 561 15.00 -25.37 2.68
N LEU A 562 15.97 -25.13 1.79
CA LEU A 562 17.25 -24.52 2.10
C LEU A 562 17.38 -23.19 1.38
N VAL A 563 17.65 -22.12 2.11
CA VAL A 563 17.95 -20.80 1.55
C VAL A 563 19.32 -20.35 2.04
N ARG A 564 20.32 -20.38 1.16
CA ARG A 564 21.65 -19.81 1.45
C ARG A 564 21.68 -18.38 0.97
N ARG A 565 21.93 -17.44 1.89
CA ARG A 565 22.09 -16.02 1.58
C ARG A 565 23.47 -15.55 1.99
N GLU A 566 24.01 -14.60 1.23
CA GLU A 566 25.34 -14.05 1.44
C GLU A 566 25.30 -12.53 1.20
N GLY A 567 26.00 -11.77 2.04
CA GLY A 567 26.05 -10.32 1.95
C GLY A 567 26.91 -9.72 3.05
N GLY A 568 27.64 -8.65 2.73
CA GLY A 568 28.49 -7.94 3.70
C GLY A 568 29.58 -8.79 4.37
N GLY A 569 30.07 -9.84 3.69
CA GLY A 569 31.07 -10.77 4.23
C GLY A 569 30.49 -11.83 5.18
N GLU A 570 29.16 -11.92 5.31
CA GLU A 570 28.49 -12.93 6.10
C GLU A 570 27.69 -13.89 5.21
N VAL A 571 27.50 -15.11 5.70
CA VAL A 571 26.64 -16.10 5.08
C VAL A 571 25.66 -16.63 6.13
N VAL A 572 24.40 -16.78 5.72
CA VAL A 572 23.35 -17.39 6.54
C VAL A 572 22.67 -18.51 5.77
N LEU A 573 22.17 -19.49 6.52
CA LEU A 573 21.41 -20.62 6.00
C LEU A 573 20.08 -20.69 6.74
N ILE A 574 18.98 -20.55 5.99
CA ILE A 574 17.63 -20.80 6.48
C ILE A 574 17.27 -22.23 6.12
N VAL A 575 16.80 -23.00 7.10
CA VAL A 575 16.32 -24.36 6.92
C VAL A 575 14.87 -24.41 7.38
N GLY A 576 13.93 -24.72 6.49
CA GLY A 576 12.51 -24.80 6.79
C GLY A 576 11.93 -26.17 6.49
N ASN A 577 11.20 -26.75 7.44
CA ASN A 577 10.38 -27.92 7.18
C ASN A 577 9.05 -27.51 6.56
N LEU A 578 8.93 -27.67 5.23
CA LEU A 578 7.70 -27.37 4.51
C LEU A 578 6.78 -28.59 4.46
N SER A 579 6.41 -29.09 5.63
CA SER A 579 5.47 -30.21 5.73
C SER A 579 4.79 -30.32 7.08
N GLU A 580 3.70 -31.09 7.10
CA GLU A 580 2.95 -31.44 8.31
C GLU A 580 3.59 -32.58 9.11
N LEU A 581 4.70 -33.14 8.63
CA LEU A 581 5.36 -34.31 9.22
C LEU A 581 6.78 -33.96 9.70
N PRO A 582 7.26 -34.56 10.80
CA PRO A 582 8.65 -34.41 11.19
C PRO A 582 9.61 -34.91 10.11
N GLN A 583 10.64 -34.12 9.77
CA GLN A 583 11.61 -34.46 8.71
C GLN A 583 12.99 -34.77 9.26
N ARG A 584 13.68 -35.73 8.63
CA ARG A 584 15.11 -35.93 8.89
C ARG A 584 15.90 -34.87 8.17
N LEU A 585 16.83 -34.23 8.88
CA LEU A 585 17.69 -33.20 8.30
C LEU A 585 18.59 -33.77 7.20
N GLY A 586 19.05 -35.02 7.33
CA GLY A 586 19.84 -35.69 6.30
C GLY A 586 21.07 -34.88 5.83
N ASN A 587 21.36 -34.96 4.53
CA ASN A 587 22.51 -34.36 3.85
C ASN A 587 22.43 -32.83 3.65
N ILE A 588 22.00 -32.03 4.65
CA ILE A 588 22.02 -30.55 4.57
C ILE A 588 23.40 -30.06 4.16
N LEU A 589 24.46 -30.55 4.81
CA LEU A 589 25.84 -30.13 4.53
C LEU A 589 26.34 -30.52 3.14
N SER A 590 25.76 -31.54 2.51
CA SER A 590 26.08 -31.88 1.11
C SER A 590 25.48 -30.88 0.12
N ASN A 591 24.41 -30.17 0.53
CA ASN A 591 23.72 -29.18 -0.30
C ASN A 591 24.08 -27.74 0.06
N ALA A 592 24.48 -27.50 1.32
CA ALA A 592 24.94 -26.23 1.86
C ALA A 592 26.22 -26.46 2.69
N PRO A 593 27.37 -26.73 2.04
CA PRO A 593 28.62 -26.99 2.73
C PRO A 593 29.06 -25.77 3.56
N GLY A 594 29.48 -26.01 4.80
CA GLY A 594 29.90 -24.96 5.70
C GLY A 594 29.95 -25.42 7.16
N ARG A 595 30.39 -24.53 8.03
CA ARG A 595 30.25 -24.66 9.48
C ARG A 595 29.19 -23.67 9.93
N TRP A 596 28.07 -24.17 10.40
CA TRP A 596 26.91 -23.35 10.71
C TRP A 596 26.64 -23.36 12.21
N SER A 597 26.39 -22.18 12.79
CA SER A 597 25.97 -22.00 14.18
C SER A 597 24.55 -21.47 14.21
N LYS A 598 23.68 -22.10 15.00
CA LYS A 598 22.26 -21.74 15.07
C LYS A 598 22.11 -20.35 15.71
N VAL A 599 21.23 -19.54 15.11
CA VAL A 599 20.89 -18.17 15.55
C VAL A 599 19.47 -18.13 16.08
N LEU A 600 18.56 -18.84 15.41
CA LEU A 600 17.14 -18.90 15.72
C LEU A 600 16.62 -20.30 15.42
N ASP A 601 15.74 -20.80 16.28
CA ASP A 601 14.86 -21.92 16.00
C ASP A 601 13.44 -21.57 16.41
N SER A 602 12.50 -21.66 15.46
CA SER A 602 11.09 -21.33 15.66
C SER A 602 10.38 -22.23 16.68
N GLU A 603 10.95 -23.39 17.00
CA GLU A 603 10.38 -24.33 17.98
C GLU A 603 10.94 -24.19 19.40
N GLU A 604 11.75 -23.18 19.68
CA GLU A 604 12.17 -22.90 21.06
C GLU A 604 10.98 -22.53 21.96
N GLU A 605 11.01 -22.98 23.22
CA GLU A 605 9.90 -22.79 24.18
C GLU A 605 9.55 -21.32 24.45
N ARG A 606 10.53 -20.42 24.33
CA ARG A 606 10.35 -18.96 24.46
C ARG A 606 9.41 -18.38 23.40
N TRP A 607 9.26 -19.05 22.26
CA TRP A 607 8.34 -18.70 21.17
C TRP A 607 7.05 -19.52 21.20
N GLY A 608 6.92 -20.47 22.13
CA GLY A 608 5.75 -21.34 22.26
C GLY A 608 5.85 -22.61 21.42
N GLY A 609 7.05 -22.93 20.91
CA GLY A 609 7.32 -24.20 20.25
C GLY A 609 7.47 -25.38 21.20
N GLY A 610 7.49 -26.58 20.62
CA GLY A 610 7.57 -27.86 21.35
C GLY A 610 8.98 -28.28 21.80
N GLY A 611 10.01 -27.47 21.53
CA GLY A 611 11.40 -27.74 21.83
C GLY A 611 12.27 -27.78 20.57
N SER A 612 13.46 -27.20 20.65
CA SER A 612 14.40 -27.14 19.53
C SER A 612 14.97 -28.53 19.20
N LEU A 613 14.64 -29.04 18.02
CA LEU A 613 15.20 -30.30 17.50
C LEU A 613 16.37 -30.08 16.51
N PHE A 614 16.56 -28.83 16.04
CA PHE A 614 17.70 -28.48 15.20
C PHE A 614 18.99 -28.42 16.03
N PRO A 615 20.11 -29.01 15.56
CA PRO A 615 21.36 -29.00 16.31
C PRO A 615 21.92 -27.58 16.45
N GLU A 616 22.60 -27.28 17.55
CA GLU A 616 23.27 -25.97 17.75
C GLU A 616 24.33 -25.68 16.68
N ARG A 617 24.96 -26.73 16.14
CA ARG A 617 25.95 -26.64 15.08
C ARG A 617 25.73 -27.69 14.01
N LEU A 618 25.85 -27.28 12.74
CA LEU A 618 25.93 -28.20 11.61
C LEU A 618 27.39 -28.24 11.15
N GLU A 619 28.12 -29.27 11.59
CA GLU A 619 29.54 -29.49 11.28
C GLU A 619 29.82 -30.86 10.62
N SER A 620 28.89 -31.82 10.76
CA SER A 620 28.96 -33.15 10.13
C SER A 620 27.56 -33.63 9.72
N SER A 621 27.47 -34.40 8.64
CA SER A 621 26.22 -35.02 8.18
C SER A 621 25.81 -36.14 9.14
N SER A 622 24.95 -35.85 10.12
CA SER A 622 24.32 -36.87 10.96
C SER A 622 22.85 -37.05 10.55
N ASP A 623 22.50 -38.23 10.08
CA ASP A 623 21.14 -38.58 9.63
C ASP A 623 20.11 -38.74 10.77
N GLU A 624 20.53 -38.58 12.02
CA GLU A 624 19.67 -38.78 13.20
C GLU A 624 18.87 -37.53 13.60
N ASN A 625 19.27 -36.33 13.16
CA ASN A 625 18.55 -35.12 13.54
C ASN A 625 17.21 -35.03 12.80
N VAL A 626 16.16 -34.72 13.53
CA VAL A 626 14.79 -34.54 13.02
C VAL A 626 14.37 -33.09 13.27
N CYS A 627 13.58 -32.48 12.39
CA CYS A 627 12.88 -31.23 12.66
C CYS A 627 11.36 -31.47 12.72
N ALA A 628 10.68 -30.72 13.58
CA ALA A 628 9.24 -30.75 13.74
C ALA A 628 8.53 -30.16 12.50
N PRO A 629 7.23 -30.47 12.29
CA PRO A 629 6.40 -29.85 11.26
C PRO A 629 6.50 -28.32 11.31
N TYR A 630 6.60 -27.69 10.15
CA TYR A 630 6.68 -26.22 10.00
C TYR A 630 7.87 -25.52 10.69
N GLN A 631 8.82 -26.26 11.27
CA GLN A 631 9.94 -25.67 11.99
C GLN A 631 10.89 -24.94 11.03
N VAL A 632 11.35 -23.74 11.43
CA VAL A 632 12.38 -22.96 10.75
C VAL A 632 13.56 -22.74 11.69
N ALA A 633 14.77 -22.98 11.19
CA ALA A 633 15.98 -22.54 11.84
C ALA A 633 16.80 -21.63 10.92
N LEU A 634 17.39 -20.60 11.53
CA LEU A 634 18.39 -19.75 10.92
C LEU A 634 19.75 -20.11 11.50
N TYR A 635 20.73 -20.30 10.62
CA TYR A 635 22.11 -20.48 10.99
C TYR A 635 22.99 -19.39 10.38
N ARG A 636 24.07 -19.04 11.09
CA ARG A 636 25.16 -18.22 10.60
C ARG A 636 26.35 -19.10 10.25
N GLY A 637 26.95 -18.88 9.10
CA GLY A 637 28.18 -19.54 8.70
C GLY A 637 29.40 -18.62 8.81
N VAL A 638 30.58 -19.22 8.84
CA VAL A 638 31.84 -18.51 8.60
C VAL A 638 32.05 -18.48 7.09
N ALA A 639 32.19 -17.29 6.50
CA ALA A 639 32.53 -17.17 5.08
C ALA A 639 33.85 -17.92 4.83
N SER A 640 33.83 -18.82 3.84
CA SER A 640 34.98 -19.64 3.45
C SER A 640 36.03 -18.86 2.70
#